data_AF-A0AA35WRJ6-F1
#
_entry.id   AF-A0AA35WRJ6-F1
#
_cell.length_a   1.000
_cell.length_b   1.000
_cell.length_c   1.000
_cell.angle_alpha   90.00
_cell.angle_beta   90.00
_cell.angle_gamma   90.00
#
_symmetry.space_group_name_H-M   'P 1'
#
loop_
_entity.id
_entity.type
_entity.pdbx_description
1 polymer ?
#
loop_
_entity_poly.entity_id
_entity_poly.type
_entity_poly.pdbx_seq_one_letter_code
_entity_poly.pdbx_strand_id
1 'polypeptide(L)'
;MLILNPDLYSKRHVQWYYFRVSNMETTPIYTFHIVNFEKSKSLYSKGAPLQLPVVKVVVEEVFLSIGLQPLLYSEHEARATGVGWRRVGWNMSYTQSRVNYPPHMSPLRSYFTLTWSMRFYHHGDTCYLAHCYPYPLSALYTLLGKIEEDSERSKYIQREELCRTLAGNPCPLLTVTEFTGEEEEGRKKRGVVVTARVHPGETNSSWMMEGLILFLTSNSPHSHALRKSFVFKLVPMLNPDGVVVGNYRTSLAGVDLNRVFRTPVTAAFPTIFHTKKMMNSFQQEREVCIYVDLHGHSRKHNVFMYGCHTPKADHTQFLYERLLPFLLSEQAADMFCLESCKFAVQRCKESTGRVVTWRSGVPNSFTLEATFCGSNLGPNRWQFSDRDLLRMGSNLGEAFYKFSKCLQSKTYQLKVMARLAEKLMKRLATPTDNVHRPTSTLPDVVTSTTTTLSPHSRACLHKKQARHSLSKFKKMNMRQLEEESSTSGSDSENQDFKYRRKKRNKGRDQRQQRSVMGTHTGVHEPFLPSLPRASRSLVLQQNPCPELTLPSLLTQATPTQQQTRVSAPVRLQSNQPFHYQQSTSKWKFVNRYSNRSNGGIPMFAEERMKERMEKRYMDKSDIHLPAAPSLPNVVVTKQGTKDHTHQNLARQPHPFWTNCTDNISSPQQHYE
;
A
#
# COMPACT_ATOMS: atom_id res chain seq x y z
N MET A 1 0.47 32.28 -4.72
CA MET A 1 0.73 31.29 -5.80
C MET A 1 1.93 30.45 -5.41
N LEU A 2 1.94 29.15 -5.72
CA LEU A 2 2.98 28.18 -5.36
C LEU A 2 3.40 27.38 -6.60
N ILE A 3 4.67 26.99 -6.65
CA ILE A 3 5.27 26.16 -7.69
C ILE A 3 5.97 24.98 -7.00
N LEU A 4 5.74 23.76 -7.48
CA LEU A 4 6.45 22.58 -6.98
C LEU A 4 7.84 22.50 -7.59
N ASN A 5 8.83 22.22 -6.76
CA ASN A 5 10.12 21.79 -7.27
C ASN A 5 9.98 20.40 -7.90
N PRO A 6 10.58 20.15 -9.07
CA PRO A 6 10.71 18.79 -9.58
C PRO A 6 11.60 17.97 -8.65
N ASP A 7 11.53 16.64 -8.79
CA ASP A 7 12.48 15.76 -8.11
C ASP A 7 13.93 16.20 -8.41
N LEU A 8 14.82 16.09 -7.42
CA LEU A 8 16.24 16.38 -7.61
C LEU A 8 16.81 15.60 -8.80
N TYR A 9 17.64 16.28 -9.59
CA TYR A 9 18.26 15.74 -10.82
C TYR A 9 17.24 15.26 -11.88
N SER A 10 16.02 15.79 -11.83
CA SER A 10 14.95 15.52 -12.80
C SER A 10 14.28 16.82 -13.21
N LYS A 11 13.84 16.90 -14.48
CA LYS A 11 12.96 17.99 -15.00
C LYS A 11 11.48 17.58 -15.01
N ARG A 12 11.11 16.57 -14.23
CA ARG A 12 9.78 15.93 -14.17
C ARG A 12 9.42 15.62 -12.72
N HIS A 13 8.24 15.01 -12.55
CA HIS A 13 7.81 14.39 -11.27
C HIS A 13 7.38 15.39 -10.20
N VAL A 14 6.63 16.41 -10.61
CA VAL A 14 5.98 17.39 -9.74
C VAL A 14 4.61 16.88 -9.27
N GLN A 15 4.55 16.40 -8.02
CA GLN A 15 3.31 15.90 -7.42
C GLN A 15 3.27 16.00 -5.88
N TRP A 16 4.38 15.71 -5.21
CA TRP A 16 4.48 15.80 -3.77
C TRP A 16 4.64 17.27 -3.34
N TYR A 17 3.97 17.64 -2.26
CA TYR A 17 4.19 18.92 -1.59
C TYR A 17 4.09 18.75 -0.08
N TYR A 18 4.93 19.50 0.61
CA TYR A 18 4.95 19.65 2.06
C TYR A 18 5.56 21.02 2.37
N PHE A 19 4.79 21.93 2.96
CA PHE A 19 5.26 23.30 3.23
C PHE A 19 4.67 23.84 4.52
N ARG A 20 5.36 24.82 5.11
CA ARG A 20 4.97 25.52 6.33
C ARG A 20 4.37 26.88 5.97
N VAL A 21 3.39 27.30 6.75
CA VAL A 21 2.76 28.61 6.70
C VAL A 21 2.69 29.13 8.14
N SER A 22 3.07 30.39 8.35
CA SER A 22 3.10 31.04 9.67
C SER A 22 2.68 32.50 9.53
N ASN A 23 2.35 33.14 10.66
CA ASN A 23 1.91 34.55 10.71
C ASN A 23 0.63 34.80 9.90
N MET A 24 -0.31 33.86 9.99
CA MET A 24 -1.60 33.97 9.32
C MET A 24 -2.58 34.74 10.19
N GLU A 25 -3.28 35.69 9.59
CA GLU A 25 -4.48 36.29 10.17
C GLU A 25 -5.64 35.28 10.18
N THR A 26 -6.50 35.35 11.19
CA THR A 26 -7.58 34.37 11.41
C THR A 26 -8.88 34.67 10.66
N THR A 27 -9.11 35.94 10.32
CA THR A 27 -10.32 36.41 9.61
C THR A 27 -10.34 36.10 8.11
N PRO A 28 -9.28 36.35 7.33
CA PRO A 28 -9.36 36.21 5.87
C PRO A 28 -9.45 34.76 5.40
N ILE A 29 -10.02 34.58 4.22
CA ILE A 29 -9.99 33.31 3.47
C ILE A 29 -8.74 33.30 2.61
N TYR A 30 -7.93 32.25 2.76
CA TYR A 30 -6.74 32.05 1.94
C TYR A 30 -7.05 31.13 0.79
N THR A 31 -6.69 31.54 -0.42
CA THR A 31 -6.78 30.70 -1.61
C THR A 31 -5.39 30.35 -2.09
N PHE A 32 -5.12 29.04 -2.17
CA PHE A 32 -3.85 28.52 -2.63
C PHE A 32 -3.99 28.06 -4.08
N HIS A 33 -2.93 28.30 -4.86
CA HIS A 33 -2.79 27.82 -6.23
C HIS A 33 -1.43 27.16 -6.38
N ILE A 34 -1.39 25.85 -6.65
CA ILE A 34 -0.18 25.15 -7.07
C ILE A 34 -0.29 24.91 -8.58
N VAL A 35 0.58 25.54 -9.38
CA VAL A 35 0.28 25.78 -10.81
C VAL A 35 1.00 24.86 -11.80
N ASN A 36 1.85 23.94 -11.34
CA ASN A 36 2.75 23.19 -12.23
C ASN A 36 2.62 21.67 -12.14
N PHE A 37 1.47 21.10 -11.77
CA PHE A 37 1.32 19.64 -11.84
C PHE A 37 1.37 19.13 -13.29
N GLU A 38 2.05 18.01 -13.54
CA GLU A 38 2.17 17.44 -14.90
C GLU A 38 1.03 16.49 -15.29
N LYS A 39 0.25 16.00 -14.31
CA LYS A 39 -0.75 14.95 -14.57
C LYS A 39 -2.07 15.56 -14.98
N SER A 40 -2.59 15.20 -16.15
CA SER A 40 -3.90 15.69 -16.62
C SER A 40 -5.11 15.14 -15.85
N LYS A 41 -4.93 14.08 -15.06
CA LYS A 41 -5.99 13.50 -14.22
C LYS A 41 -5.49 13.40 -12.79
N SER A 42 -6.32 13.87 -11.87
CA SER A 42 -6.03 13.87 -10.44
C SER A 42 -7.24 13.48 -9.61
N LEU A 43 -7.01 12.96 -8.41
CA LEU A 43 -8.06 12.77 -7.40
C LEU A 43 -8.56 14.11 -6.85
N TYR A 44 -7.82 15.20 -7.04
CA TYR A 44 -8.27 16.56 -6.75
C TYR A 44 -9.46 17.01 -7.63
N SER A 45 -9.50 16.55 -8.89
CA SER A 45 -10.57 16.89 -9.85
C SER A 45 -11.97 16.35 -9.46
N LYS A 46 -12.04 15.50 -8.43
CA LYS A 46 -13.27 14.80 -8.02
C LYS A 46 -13.84 15.31 -6.70
N GLY A 47 -13.36 16.45 -6.23
CA GLY A 47 -13.68 17.03 -4.92
C GLY A 47 -14.32 18.38 -5.02
N ALA A 48 -15.24 18.57 -5.97
CA ALA A 48 -16.12 19.72 -5.91
C ALA A 48 -17.15 19.46 -4.80
N PRO A 49 -17.11 20.17 -3.65
CA PRO A 49 -18.31 20.30 -2.84
C PRO A 49 -19.33 21.11 -3.65
N LEU A 50 -20.55 20.60 -3.70
CA LEU A 50 -21.74 21.39 -4.01
C LEU A 50 -21.74 22.58 -3.04
N GLN A 51 -21.88 23.80 -3.57
CA GLN A 51 -22.29 24.95 -2.76
C GLN A 51 -23.54 24.54 -1.99
N LEU A 52 -23.47 24.49 -0.66
CA LEU A 52 -24.66 24.64 0.14
C LEU A 52 -24.70 26.09 0.59
N PRO A 53 -25.68 26.89 0.11
CA PRO A 53 -26.03 28.11 0.80
C PRO A 53 -26.62 27.72 2.15
N VAL A 54 -26.34 28.56 3.14
CA VAL A 54 -26.98 28.55 4.44
C VAL A 54 -28.50 28.56 4.25
N VAL A 55 -29.21 27.43 4.31
CA VAL A 55 -30.57 27.28 4.89
C VAL A 55 -30.83 25.79 5.17
N LYS A 56 -31.39 25.49 6.35
CA LYS A 56 -31.99 24.18 6.69
C LYS A 56 -33.00 23.74 5.62
N VAL A 57 -32.96 22.48 5.20
CA VAL A 57 -34.09 21.51 5.10
C VAL A 57 -33.60 20.30 4.30
N VAL A 58 -33.96 19.12 4.81
CA VAL A 58 -33.61 17.78 4.32
C VAL A 58 -34.42 17.45 3.07
N VAL A 59 -33.76 17.11 1.95
CA VAL A 59 -34.18 16.01 1.06
C VAL A 59 -32.97 15.49 0.27
N GLU A 60 -33.05 14.21 -0.08
CA GLU A 60 -32.03 13.32 -0.63
C GLU A 60 -31.30 13.79 -1.91
N GLU A 61 -30.13 13.20 -2.12
CA GLU A 61 -29.24 13.29 -3.29
C GLU A 61 -28.30 14.51 -3.42
N VAL A 62 -27.45 14.72 -2.42
CA VAL A 62 -26.15 15.39 -2.65
C VAL A 62 -25.12 14.32 -3.03
N PHE A 63 -24.85 14.17 -4.32
CA PHE A 63 -23.72 13.38 -4.84
C PHE A 63 -22.40 13.91 -4.26
N LEU A 64 -22.01 13.37 -3.11
CA LEU A 64 -20.74 13.63 -2.42
C LEU A 64 -19.58 13.10 -3.27
N SER A 65 -19.13 13.93 -4.21
CA SER A 65 -17.83 13.75 -4.87
C SER A 65 -16.74 14.07 -3.83
N ILE A 66 -16.29 13.04 -3.13
CA ILE A 66 -15.14 13.17 -2.22
C ILE A 66 -13.88 13.05 -3.08
N GLY A 67 -13.37 14.19 -3.50
CA GLY A 67 -12.03 14.29 -4.04
C GLY A 67 -11.01 14.36 -2.93
N LEU A 68 -9.75 14.19 -3.34
CA LEU A 68 -8.63 14.33 -2.44
C LEU A 68 -8.59 15.76 -1.88
N GLN A 69 -8.53 15.92 -0.56
CA GLN A 69 -8.28 17.20 0.09
C GLN A 69 -6.83 17.30 0.56
N PRO A 70 -6.20 18.51 0.56
CA PRO A 70 -4.96 18.76 1.25
C PRO A 70 -5.05 18.39 2.73
N LEU A 71 -3.91 18.09 3.33
CA LEU A 71 -3.81 17.94 4.78
C LEU A 71 -3.29 19.21 5.42
N LEU A 72 -3.77 19.49 6.62
CA LEU A 72 -3.30 20.55 7.52
C LEU A 72 -2.85 19.91 8.84
N TYR A 73 -1.72 20.38 9.36
CA TYR A 73 -1.30 20.18 10.74
C TYR A 73 -1.08 21.55 11.38
N SER A 74 -1.77 21.83 12.47
CA SER A 74 -1.61 23.05 13.27
C SER A 74 -0.81 22.70 14.53
N GLU A 75 0.29 23.42 14.78
CA GLU A 75 1.05 23.23 16.03
C GLU A 75 0.22 23.62 17.25
N HIS A 76 -0.63 24.64 17.12
CA HIS A 76 -1.54 25.05 18.18
C HIS A 76 -2.57 23.96 18.50
N GLU A 77 -3.31 23.45 17.51
CA GLU A 77 -4.30 22.37 17.73
C GLU A 77 -3.63 21.10 18.25
N ALA A 78 -2.44 20.75 17.73
CA ALA A 78 -1.72 19.59 18.21
C ALA A 78 -1.32 19.69 19.69
N ARG A 79 -0.89 20.87 20.16
CA ARG A 79 -0.54 21.10 21.57
C ARG A 79 -1.76 21.22 22.48
N ALA A 80 -2.80 21.90 22.04
CA ALA A 80 -3.95 22.24 22.88
C ALA A 80 -4.98 21.11 22.97
N THR A 81 -5.21 20.37 21.87
CA THR A 81 -6.30 19.38 21.77
C THR A 81 -5.83 18.02 21.26
N GLY A 82 -4.55 17.84 20.97
CA GLY A 82 -3.99 16.59 20.46
C GLY A 82 -4.40 16.26 19.02
N VAL A 83 -4.99 17.21 18.30
CA VAL A 83 -5.42 17.02 16.90
C VAL A 83 -4.20 17.02 15.97
N GLY A 84 -4.04 15.92 15.23
CA GLY A 84 -2.97 15.76 14.24
C GLY A 84 -3.36 16.25 12.85
N TRP A 85 -2.83 15.56 11.83
CA TRP A 85 -3.14 15.85 10.44
C TRP A 85 -4.63 15.67 10.12
N ARG A 86 -5.25 16.68 9.51
CA ARG A 86 -6.66 16.65 9.08
C ARG A 86 -6.82 17.11 7.64
N ARG A 87 -7.80 16.55 6.94
CA ARG A 87 -8.19 17.00 5.59
C ARG A 87 -8.84 18.38 5.68
N VAL A 88 -8.44 19.30 4.81
CA VAL A 88 -8.95 20.67 4.78
C VAL A 88 -9.20 21.16 3.36
N GLY A 89 -9.83 22.32 3.25
CA GLY A 89 -10.01 23.03 1.99
C GLY A 89 -11.38 22.81 1.37
N TRP A 90 -11.93 23.86 0.79
CA TRP A 90 -13.16 23.88 0.00
C TRP A 90 -12.90 24.61 -1.33
N ASN A 91 -13.93 24.69 -2.18
CA ASN A 91 -13.84 25.28 -3.54
C ASN A 91 -12.67 24.71 -4.34
N MET A 92 -12.48 23.39 -4.25
CA MET A 92 -11.34 22.74 -4.87
C MET A 92 -11.52 22.63 -6.38
N SER A 93 -10.47 22.94 -7.13
CA SER A 93 -10.44 22.70 -8.57
C SER A 93 -9.08 22.19 -9.02
N TYR A 94 -9.09 21.41 -10.09
CA TYR A 94 -7.88 20.92 -10.74
C TYR A 94 -8.06 21.01 -12.24
N THR A 95 -7.50 22.06 -12.84
CA THR A 95 -7.74 22.45 -14.22
C THR A 95 -6.40 22.67 -14.94
N GLN A 96 -6.42 22.67 -16.27
CA GLN A 96 -5.22 22.97 -17.05
C GLN A 96 -4.79 24.43 -16.79
N SER A 97 -3.50 24.62 -16.53
CA SER A 97 -2.90 25.91 -16.21
C SER A 97 -2.91 26.81 -17.44
N ARG A 98 -3.41 28.05 -17.27
CA ARG A 98 -3.45 29.11 -18.30
C ARG A 98 -2.46 30.24 -18.00
N VAL A 99 -1.43 29.96 -17.19
CA VAL A 99 -0.50 30.98 -16.66
C VAL A 99 0.72 31.07 -17.57
N ASN A 100 1.25 32.29 -17.76
CA ASN A 100 2.57 32.46 -18.38
C ASN A 100 3.60 31.69 -17.55
N TYR A 101 4.26 30.74 -18.21
CA TYR A 101 5.14 29.81 -17.52
C TYR A 101 6.40 30.54 -17.01
N PRO A 102 6.79 30.35 -15.74
CA PRO A 102 8.10 30.74 -15.26
C PRO A 102 9.21 30.24 -16.20
N PRO A 103 10.36 30.93 -16.34
CA PRO A 103 11.40 30.59 -17.32
C PRO A 103 11.94 29.16 -17.24
N HIS A 104 11.86 28.53 -16.06
CA HIS A 104 12.33 27.17 -15.81
C HIS A 104 11.30 26.07 -16.16
N MET A 105 10.08 26.44 -16.53
CA MET A 105 9.04 25.52 -16.98
C MET A 105 9.06 25.41 -18.51
N SER A 106 8.92 24.19 -19.03
CA SER A 106 9.00 23.96 -20.48
C SER A 106 7.70 24.42 -21.15
N PRO A 107 7.75 25.33 -22.14
CA PRO A 107 6.55 25.80 -22.84
C PRO A 107 5.88 24.70 -23.67
N LEU A 108 6.60 23.61 -23.97
CA LEU A 108 6.11 22.45 -24.71
C LEU A 108 5.25 21.50 -23.87
N ARG A 109 5.05 21.76 -22.57
CA ARG A 109 4.31 20.88 -21.65
C ARG A 109 3.03 21.52 -21.16
N SER A 110 1.99 20.71 -21.08
CA SER A 110 0.76 21.09 -20.40
C SER A 110 0.89 20.87 -18.90
N TYR A 111 0.66 21.93 -18.13
CA TYR A 111 0.61 21.90 -16.67
C TYR A 111 -0.82 22.06 -16.16
N PHE A 112 -1.03 21.69 -14.90
CA PHE A 112 -2.32 21.72 -14.23
C PHE A 112 -2.22 22.43 -12.89
N THR A 113 -3.25 23.23 -12.58
CA THR A 113 -3.35 24.03 -11.37
C THR A 113 -4.31 23.38 -10.38
N LEU A 114 -3.82 23.08 -9.18
CA LEU A 114 -4.66 22.77 -8.02
C LEU A 114 -5.00 24.08 -7.30
N THR A 115 -6.28 24.35 -7.11
CA THR A 115 -6.78 25.46 -6.30
C THR A 115 -7.61 24.94 -5.14
N TRP A 116 -7.48 25.54 -3.97
CA TRP A 116 -8.39 25.36 -2.84
C TRP A 116 -8.42 26.61 -1.96
N SER A 117 -9.54 26.83 -1.27
CA SER A 117 -9.70 27.87 -0.26
C SER A 117 -9.73 27.27 1.13
N MET A 118 -9.16 27.94 2.12
CA MET A 118 -9.22 27.55 3.53
C MET A 118 -9.09 28.75 4.49
N ARG A 119 -9.35 28.53 5.78
CA ARG A 119 -9.11 29.48 6.87
C ARG A 119 -8.11 28.92 7.87
N PHE A 120 -7.34 29.80 8.47
CA PHE A 120 -6.55 29.53 9.67
C PHE A 120 -7.30 30.11 10.87
N TYR A 121 -7.33 29.41 12.00
CA TYR A 121 -8.21 29.78 13.12
C TYR A 121 -7.45 30.32 14.35
N HIS A 122 -6.12 30.22 14.36
CA HIS A 122 -5.31 30.49 15.54
C HIS A 122 -4.25 31.55 15.22
N HIS A 123 -4.29 32.67 15.94
CA HIS A 123 -3.32 33.75 15.80
C HIS A 123 -1.93 33.28 16.27
N GLY A 124 -0.88 33.63 15.52
CA GLY A 124 0.50 33.22 15.83
C GLY A 124 0.78 31.72 15.64
N ASP A 125 -0.13 30.97 15.04
CA ASP A 125 0.04 29.55 14.78
C ASP A 125 1.02 29.29 13.63
N THR A 126 1.66 28.13 13.69
CA THR A 126 2.47 27.58 12.62
C THR A 126 1.78 26.33 12.09
N CYS A 127 1.38 26.40 10.83
CA CYS A 127 0.66 25.34 10.13
C CYS A 127 1.53 24.68 9.07
N TYR A 128 1.30 23.40 8.80
CA TYR A 128 1.93 22.66 7.72
C TYR A 128 0.87 22.09 6.80
N LEU A 129 1.10 22.16 5.50
CA LEU A 129 0.24 21.60 4.46
C LEU A 129 0.95 20.49 3.70
N ALA A 130 0.25 19.39 3.42
CA ALA A 130 0.83 18.22 2.76
C ALA A 130 -0.10 17.58 1.72
N HIS A 131 0.50 16.90 0.74
CA HIS A 131 -0.20 16.10 -0.27
C HIS A 131 -0.90 14.86 0.34
N CYS A 132 -0.20 14.18 1.25
CA CYS A 132 -0.66 13.01 2.00
C CYS A 132 0.04 12.99 3.36
N TYR A 133 -0.41 12.12 4.28
CA TYR A 133 0.10 12.04 5.64
C TYR A 133 1.61 11.80 5.58
N PRO A 134 2.45 12.78 5.99
CA PRO A 134 3.89 12.64 5.91
C PRO A 134 4.37 11.46 6.77
N TYR A 135 5.34 10.73 6.25
CA TYR A 135 6.01 9.64 6.97
C TYR A 135 7.52 9.84 6.82
N PRO A 136 8.17 10.55 7.76
CA PRO A 136 9.60 10.81 7.67
C PRO A 136 10.43 9.56 7.99
N LEU A 137 11.69 9.54 7.56
CA LEU A 137 12.62 8.46 7.89
C LEU A 137 12.79 8.28 9.41
N SER A 138 12.77 9.38 10.17
CA SER A 138 12.83 9.33 11.64
C SER A 138 11.64 8.60 12.26
N ALA A 139 10.43 8.72 11.70
CA ALA A 139 9.26 8.00 12.20
C ALA A 139 9.44 6.48 12.08
N LEU A 140 10.05 6.00 10.98
CA LEU A 140 10.42 4.59 10.83
C LEU A 140 11.37 4.16 11.96
N TYR A 141 12.44 4.91 12.19
CA TYR A 141 13.42 4.55 13.23
C TYR A 141 12.83 4.64 14.64
N THR A 142 11.95 5.60 14.92
CA THR A 142 11.22 5.67 16.19
C THR A 142 10.31 4.47 16.38
N LEU A 143 9.58 4.04 15.34
CA LEU A 143 8.79 2.81 15.40
C LEU A 143 9.69 1.62 15.72
N LEU A 144 10.78 1.43 14.97
CA LEU A 144 11.66 0.28 15.15
C LEU A 144 12.31 0.26 16.54
N GLY A 145 12.77 1.41 17.04
CA GLY A 145 13.31 1.52 18.40
C GLY A 145 12.29 1.11 19.46
N LYS A 146 11.04 1.58 19.37
CA LYS A 146 9.96 1.16 20.29
C LYS A 146 9.68 -0.33 20.24
N ILE A 147 9.80 -0.95 19.07
CA ILE A 147 9.59 -2.40 18.91
C ILE A 147 10.77 -3.18 19.52
N GLU A 148 11.99 -2.69 19.35
CA GLU A 148 13.21 -3.28 19.91
C GLU A 148 13.25 -3.15 21.44
N GLU A 149 12.72 -2.06 22.00
CA GLU A 149 12.58 -1.83 23.44
C GLU A 149 11.45 -2.64 24.09
N ASP A 150 10.45 -3.07 23.32
CA ASP A 150 9.33 -3.87 23.81
C ASP A 150 9.76 -5.35 23.98
N SER A 151 9.80 -5.83 25.21
CA SER A 151 10.27 -7.18 25.56
C SER A 151 9.45 -8.31 24.94
N GLU A 152 8.18 -8.07 24.60
CA GLU A 152 7.32 -9.09 23.98
C GLU A 152 7.46 -9.10 22.46
N ARG A 153 7.68 -7.93 21.86
CA ARG A 153 7.71 -7.78 20.40
C ARG A 153 9.11 -8.03 19.83
N SER A 154 10.15 -7.59 20.53
CA SER A 154 11.57 -7.71 20.13
C SER A 154 12.00 -9.16 19.91
N LYS A 155 11.42 -10.12 20.64
CA LYS A 155 11.63 -11.57 20.50
C LYS A 155 11.35 -12.11 19.10
N TYR A 156 10.58 -11.40 18.29
CA TYR A 156 10.10 -11.88 17.00
C TYR A 156 10.64 -11.09 15.80
N ILE A 157 11.49 -10.10 16.02
CA ILE A 157 11.99 -9.23 14.97
C ILE A 157 13.49 -8.94 15.13
N GLN A 158 14.22 -9.08 14.04
CA GLN A 158 15.63 -8.70 13.94
C GLN A 158 15.79 -7.64 12.86
N ARG A 159 16.46 -6.54 13.19
CA ARG A 159 16.81 -5.47 12.25
C ARG A 159 18.25 -5.61 11.79
N GLU A 160 18.46 -5.55 10.49
CA GLU A 160 19.75 -5.56 9.83
C GLU A 160 19.87 -4.33 8.90
N GLU A 161 21.10 -3.92 8.58
CA GLU A 161 21.35 -2.91 7.53
C GLU A 161 21.48 -3.64 6.18
N LEU A 162 20.49 -3.48 5.29
CA LEU A 162 20.52 -4.10 3.96
C LEU A 162 21.69 -3.57 3.13
N CYS A 163 21.86 -2.25 3.17
CA CYS A 163 22.94 -1.49 2.54
C CYS A 163 22.84 -0.02 2.95
N ARG A 164 23.80 0.78 2.47
CA ARG A 164 23.72 2.25 2.49
C ARG A 164 23.28 2.79 1.14
N THR A 165 22.48 3.84 1.19
CA THR A 165 22.03 4.59 0.02
C THR A 165 23.15 5.48 -0.55
N LEU A 166 22.87 6.24 -1.62
CA LEU A 166 23.84 7.17 -2.23
C LEU A 166 24.26 8.27 -1.25
N ALA A 167 23.33 8.81 -0.47
CA ALA A 167 23.63 9.78 0.58
C ALA A 167 24.18 9.13 1.87
N GLY A 168 24.36 7.80 1.89
CA GLY A 168 24.87 7.06 3.04
C GLY A 168 23.85 6.81 4.15
N ASN A 169 22.55 7.01 3.89
CA ASN A 169 21.49 6.64 4.84
C ASN A 169 21.37 5.11 4.90
N PRO A 170 21.18 4.51 6.09
CA PRO A 170 20.93 3.09 6.21
C PRO A 170 19.57 2.72 5.60
N CYS A 171 19.53 1.61 4.85
CA CYS A 171 18.30 0.99 4.37
C CYS A 171 18.02 -0.25 5.24
N PRO A 172 17.00 -0.23 6.11
CA PRO A 172 16.75 -1.33 7.04
C PRO A 172 16.13 -2.55 6.34
N LEU A 173 16.59 -3.73 6.72
CA LEU A 173 15.97 -5.03 6.48
C LEU A 173 15.45 -5.56 7.82
N LEU A 174 14.19 -5.96 7.87
CA LEU A 174 13.59 -6.59 9.06
C LEU A 174 13.33 -8.06 8.75
N THR A 175 13.81 -8.93 9.63
CA THR A 175 13.45 -10.34 9.64
C THR A 175 12.43 -10.56 10.75
N VAL A 176 11.22 -11.01 10.41
CA VAL A 176 10.16 -11.30 11.41
C VAL A 176 9.78 -12.77 11.34
N THR A 177 9.95 -13.49 12.44
CA THR A 177 9.60 -14.91 12.58
C THR A 177 9.60 -15.32 14.06
N GLU A 178 9.30 -16.58 14.33
CA GLU A 178 9.64 -17.20 15.62
C GLU A 178 11.04 -17.79 15.47
N PHE A 179 12.03 -17.18 16.13
CA PHE A 179 13.42 -17.64 16.09
C PHE A 179 13.55 -18.88 16.98
N THR A 180 13.24 -20.04 16.41
CA THR A 180 13.53 -21.33 17.04
C THR A 180 15.04 -21.56 16.97
N GLY A 181 15.67 -21.97 18.07
CA GLY A 181 17.09 -22.35 18.08
C GLY A 181 17.38 -23.64 17.28
N GLU A 182 16.32 -24.30 16.79
CA GLU A 182 16.40 -25.50 15.97
C GLU A 182 16.41 -25.13 14.48
N GLU A 183 17.60 -25.22 13.85
CA GLU A 183 17.81 -24.86 12.44
C GLU A 183 16.89 -25.65 11.48
N GLU A 184 16.62 -26.92 11.79
CA GLU A 184 15.80 -27.81 10.95
C GLU A 184 14.33 -27.39 10.88
N GLU A 185 13.75 -26.94 12.00
CA GLU A 185 12.37 -26.43 12.01
C GLU A 185 12.31 -25.04 11.36
N GLY A 186 13.35 -24.23 11.55
CA GLY A 186 13.54 -22.97 10.84
C GLY A 186 13.57 -23.14 9.32
N ARG A 187 14.24 -24.17 8.78
CA ARG A 187 14.35 -24.46 7.34
C ARG A 187 13.03 -24.81 6.67
N LYS A 188 12.07 -25.39 7.39
CA LYS A 188 10.74 -25.77 6.85
C LYS A 188 9.83 -24.57 6.59
N LYS A 189 10.10 -23.42 7.21
CA LYS A 189 9.28 -22.21 7.08
C LYS A 189 9.44 -21.60 5.69
N ARG A 190 8.33 -21.21 5.06
CA ARG A 190 8.36 -20.53 3.75
C ARG A 190 8.72 -19.05 3.90
N GLY A 191 9.21 -18.43 2.83
CA GLY A 191 9.56 -17.02 2.78
C GLY A 191 8.40 -16.13 2.32
N VAL A 192 8.23 -14.98 2.97
CA VAL A 192 7.40 -13.88 2.50
C VAL A 192 8.24 -12.61 2.45
N VAL A 193 8.23 -11.90 1.32
CA VAL A 193 8.97 -10.65 1.17
C VAL A 193 8.03 -9.49 0.93
N VAL A 194 8.16 -8.43 1.72
CA VAL A 194 7.39 -7.19 1.53
C VAL A 194 8.33 -6.00 1.45
N THR A 195 8.19 -5.19 0.41
CA THR A 195 8.96 -3.96 0.22
C THR A 195 8.01 -2.78 0.16
N ALA A 196 8.48 -1.60 0.53
CA ALA A 196 7.68 -0.38 0.47
C ALA A 196 8.53 0.83 0.08
N ARG A 197 7.84 1.91 -0.28
CA ARG A 197 8.41 3.25 -0.34
C ARG A 197 9.51 3.44 -1.39
N VAL A 198 9.48 2.66 -2.47
CA VAL A 198 10.44 2.81 -3.59
C VAL A 198 10.29 4.16 -4.29
N HIS A 199 9.07 4.68 -4.37
CA HIS A 199 8.81 6.07 -4.75
C HIS A 199 8.64 6.93 -3.47
N PRO A 200 9.38 8.04 -3.32
CA PRO A 200 9.47 8.85 -2.10
C PRO A 200 8.35 9.89 -1.82
N GLY A 201 7.35 10.07 -2.70
CA GLY A 201 6.08 10.78 -2.39
C GLY A 201 4.79 9.95 -2.11
N GLU A 202 4.75 8.67 -2.47
CA GLU A 202 3.79 7.62 -2.01
C GLU A 202 3.88 7.21 -0.50
N THR A 203 3.64 8.14 0.44
CA THR A 203 3.76 7.89 1.91
C THR A 203 2.78 6.88 2.49
N ASN A 204 1.66 6.64 1.82
CA ASN A 204 0.67 5.64 2.21
C ASN A 204 1.26 4.21 2.25
N SER A 205 2.28 3.93 1.45
CA SER A 205 3.03 2.66 1.53
C SER A 205 3.74 2.46 2.87
N SER A 206 4.28 3.52 3.48
CA SER A 206 4.92 3.45 4.81
C SER A 206 3.92 3.19 5.93
N TRP A 207 2.76 3.84 5.89
CA TRP A 207 1.69 3.58 6.87
C TRP A 207 1.16 2.14 6.79
N MET A 208 0.99 1.60 5.57
CA MET A 208 0.65 0.18 5.41
C MET A 208 1.76 -0.75 5.91
N MET A 209 3.02 -0.42 5.64
CA MET A 209 4.15 -1.20 6.13
C MET A 209 4.21 -1.20 7.68
N GLU A 210 4.03 -0.05 8.32
CA GLU A 210 3.97 0.05 9.77
C GLU A 210 2.84 -0.81 10.35
N GLY A 211 1.63 -0.74 9.79
CA GLY A 211 0.51 -1.55 10.23
C GLY A 211 0.75 -3.06 10.08
N LEU A 212 1.49 -3.46 9.04
CA LEU A 212 1.90 -4.84 8.85
C LEU A 212 2.97 -5.27 9.87
N ILE A 213 4.01 -4.45 10.08
CA ILE A 213 5.05 -4.71 11.09
C ILE A 213 4.39 -4.88 12.45
N LEU A 214 3.50 -3.95 12.82
CA LEU A 214 2.79 -3.96 14.09
C LEU A 214 1.92 -5.22 14.25
N PHE A 215 1.24 -5.64 13.20
CA PHE A 215 0.47 -6.88 13.21
C PHE A 215 1.38 -8.10 13.42
N LEU A 216 2.42 -8.27 12.60
CA LEU A 216 3.29 -9.45 12.61
C LEU A 216 4.07 -9.65 13.91
N THR A 217 4.33 -8.57 14.64
CA THR A 217 5.04 -8.58 15.93
C THR A 217 4.11 -8.52 17.13
N SER A 218 2.79 -8.56 16.93
CA SER A 218 1.81 -8.60 18.04
C SER A 218 1.62 -10.01 18.63
N ASN A 219 0.95 -10.07 19.78
CA ASN A 219 0.53 -11.31 20.44
C ASN A 219 -0.77 -11.91 19.89
N SER A 220 -1.24 -11.45 18.73
CA SER A 220 -2.40 -12.06 18.07
C SER A 220 -2.13 -13.55 17.75
N PRO A 221 -3.10 -14.45 17.97
CA PRO A 221 -2.97 -15.85 17.58
C PRO A 221 -2.66 -16.04 16.08
N HIS A 222 -3.16 -15.14 15.23
CA HIS A 222 -2.87 -15.17 13.79
C HIS A 222 -1.42 -14.81 13.51
N SER A 223 -0.88 -13.81 14.21
CA SER A 223 0.54 -13.42 14.10
C SER A 223 1.46 -14.52 14.60
N HIS A 224 1.09 -15.19 15.69
CA HIS A 224 1.80 -16.37 16.19
C HIS A 224 1.84 -17.49 15.15
N ALA A 225 0.69 -17.86 14.58
CA ALA A 225 0.61 -18.89 13.55
C ALA A 225 1.42 -18.54 12.28
N LEU A 226 1.45 -17.25 11.91
CA LEU A 226 2.27 -16.76 10.81
C LEU A 226 3.77 -16.89 11.09
N ARG A 227 4.23 -16.52 12.28
CA ARG A 227 5.64 -16.63 12.68
C ARG A 227 6.13 -18.08 12.78
N LYS A 228 5.22 -19.02 13.07
CA LYS A 228 5.47 -20.46 12.97
C LYS A 228 5.61 -20.95 11.53
N SER A 229 4.83 -20.38 10.61
CA SER A 229 4.73 -20.87 9.23
C SER A 229 5.71 -20.20 8.27
N PHE A 230 6.13 -18.97 8.58
CA PHE A 230 6.88 -18.11 7.67
C PHE A 230 8.07 -17.41 8.31
N VAL A 231 9.04 -17.12 7.46
CA VAL A 231 10.04 -16.07 7.69
C VAL A 231 9.69 -14.88 6.80
N PHE A 232 9.47 -13.73 7.41
CA PHE A 232 9.20 -12.48 6.70
C PHE A 232 10.48 -11.68 6.54
N LYS A 233 10.79 -11.24 5.31
CA LYS A 233 11.81 -10.22 5.04
C LYS A 233 11.10 -8.93 4.61
N LEU A 234 11.22 -7.89 5.41
CA LEU A 234 10.58 -6.59 5.17
C LEU A 234 11.65 -5.54 4.86
N VAL A 235 11.48 -4.81 3.76
CA VAL A 235 12.27 -3.60 3.47
C VAL A 235 11.34 -2.39 3.57
N PRO A 236 11.25 -1.73 4.74
CA PRO A 236 10.21 -0.74 5.00
C PRO A 236 10.35 0.53 4.17
N MET A 237 11.58 0.83 3.73
CA MET A 237 11.86 2.02 2.94
C MET A 237 12.98 1.80 1.93
N LEU A 238 12.62 1.56 0.67
CA LEU A 238 13.58 1.34 -0.44
C LEU A 238 14.27 2.62 -0.92
N ASN A 239 13.70 3.81 -0.67
CA ASN A 239 14.28 5.08 -1.09
C ASN A 239 14.35 6.11 0.06
N PRO A 240 15.18 5.87 1.10
CA PRO A 240 15.36 6.80 2.21
C PRO A 240 15.81 8.20 1.75
N ASP A 241 16.76 8.26 0.80
CA ASP A 241 17.32 9.53 0.34
C ASP A 241 16.25 10.42 -0.31
N GLY A 242 15.46 9.84 -1.22
CA GLY A 242 14.37 10.54 -1.86
C GLY A 242 13.34 11.06 -0.87
N VAL A 243 13.08 10.32 0.22
CA VAL A 243 12.17 10.76 1.29
C VAL A 243 12.75 11.98 2.03
N VAL A 244 14.03 11.94 2.37
CA VAL A 244 14.71 13.04 3.09
C VAL A 244 14.71 14.34 2.29
N VAL A 245 14.92 14.27 0.96
CA VAL A 245 14.95 15.46 0.10
C VAL A 245 13.58 15.89 -0.42
N GLY A 246 12.51 15.14 -0.12
CA GLY A 246 11.15 15.48 -0.54
C GLY A 246 10.83 15.18 -2.01
N ASN A 247 11.52 14.23 -2.64
CA ASN A 247 11.18 13.76 -3.98
C ASN A 247 9.82 13.03 -4.00
N TYR A 248 9.15 13.04 -5.15
CA TYR A 248 7.95 12.25 -5.41
C TYR A 248 8.25 10.84 -5.94
N ARG A 249 9.17 10.70 -6.91
CA ARG A 249 9.28 9.48 -7.72
C ARG A 249 10.65 8.83 -7.73
N THR A 250 11.72 9.61 -7.73
CA THR A 250 13.07 9.17 -8.09
C THR A 250 14.01 9.11 -6.89
N SER A 251 15.08 8.32 -7.03
CA SER A 251 16.25 8.36 -6.13
C SER A 251 17.14 9.59 -6.42
N LEU A 252 18.22 9.77 -5.67
CA LEU A 252 19.20 10.83 -5.95
C LEU A 252 19.96 10.67 -7.26
N ALA A 253 19.85 9.51 -7.92
CA ALA A 253 20.33 9.35 -9.30
C ALA A 253 19.37 9.94 -10.35
N GLY A 254 18.24 10.53 -9.94
CA GLY A 254 17.19 11.02 -10.86
C GLY A 254 16.40 9.90 -11.55
N VAL A 255 16.54 8.65 -11.09
CA VAL A 255 15.94 7.45 -11.72
C VAL A 255 14.81 6.86 -10.86
N ASP A 256 13.74 6.41 -11.53
CA ASP A 256 12.67 5.59 -10.94
C ASP A 256 13.22 4.21 -10.59
N LEU A 257 13.43 3.96 -9.29
CA LEU A 257 14.00 2.71 -8.78
C LEU A 257 13.14 1.47 -9.12
N ASN A 258 11.83 1.63 -9.34
CA ASN A 258 10.96 0.55 -9.78
C ASN A 258 10.99 0.33 -11.31
N ARG A 259 12.05 0.79 -11.98
CA ARG A 259 12.38 0.46 -13.39
C ARG A 259 13.74 -0.21 -13.56
N VAL A 260 14.49 -0.44 -12.48
CA VAL A 260 15.86 -0.95 -12.53
C VAL A 260 16.04 -2.33 -11.87
N PHE A 261 14.95 -3.00 -11.45
CA PHE A 261 15.07 -4.32 -10.80
C PHE A 261 15.64 -5.41 -11.70
N ARG A 262 15.54 -5.27 -13.03
CA ARG A 262 16.05 -6.29 -13.97
C ARG A 262 17.57 -6.43 -13.85
N THR A 263 18.30 -5.32 -13.96
CA THR A 263 19.77 -5.25 -13.93
C THR A 263 20.22 -4.05 -13.09
N PRO A 264 20.04 -4.08 -11.77
CA PRO A 264 20.46 -2.96 -10.91
C PRO A 264 21.99 -2.91 -10.83
N VAL A 265 22.54 -1.70 -10.91
CA VAL A 265 23.97 -1.44 -10.70
C VAL A 265 24.17 -1.00 -9.25
N THR A 266 25.04 -1.69 -8.50
CA THR A 266 25.24 -1.45 -7.06
C THR A 266 25.63 0.00 -6.74
N ALA A 267 26.54 0.58 -7.53
CA ALA A 267 27.04 1.94 -7.32
C ALA A 267 25.96 3.02 -7.51
N ALA A 268 24.93 2.78 -8.34
CA ALA A 268 23.88 3.74 -8.64
C ALA A 268 22.57 3.45 -7.89
N PHE A 269 22.24 2.16 -7.72
CA PHE A 269 20.97 1.70 -7.17
C PHE A 269 21.19 0.66 -6.05
N PRO A 270 21.94 1.00 -4.99
CA PRO A 270 22.34 0.04 -3.96
C PRO A 270 21.13 -0.65 -3.32
N THR A 271 20.07 0.09 -2.99
CA THR A 271 18.88 -0.50 -2.34
C THR A 271 18.21 -1.56 -3.21
N ILE A 272 18.12 -1.35 -4.52
CA ILE A 272 17.52 -2.34 -5.44
C ILE A 272 18.46 -3.52 -5.69
N PHE A 273 19.77 -3.26 -5.84
CA PHE A 273 20.77 -4.31 -5.99
C PHE A 273 20.76 -5.25 -4.78
N HIS A 274 20.87 -4.69 -3.57
CA HIS A 274 20.92 -5.49 -2.35
C HIS A 274 19.58 -6.15 -2.04
N THR A 275 18.44 -5.53 -2.36
CA THR A 275 17.12 -6.20 -2.27
C THR A 275 17.06 -7.42 -3.18
N LYS A 276 17.54 -7.30 -4.43
CA LYS A 276 17.59 -8.43 -5.38
C LYS A 276 18.55 -9.53 -4.90
N LYS A 277 19.73 -9.15 -4.37
CA LYS A 277 20.71 -10.08 -3.80
C LYS A 277 20.11 -10.84 -2.60
N MET A 278 19.45 -10.12 -1.68
CA MET A 278 18.75 -10.70 -0.53
C MET A 278 17.66 -11.67 -0.99
N MET A 279 16.82 -11.27 -1.95
CA MET A 279 15.78 -12.14 -2.51
C MET A 279 16.35 -13.42 -3.15
N ASN A 280 17.46 -13.33 -3.89
CA ASN A 280 18.10 -14.49 -4.49
C ASN A 280 18.66 -15.44 -3.43
N SER A 281 19.37 -14.91 -2.43
CA SER A 281 19.89 -15.71 -1.31
C SER A 281 18.75 -16.38 -0.53
N PHE A 282 17.67 -15.64 -0.29
CA PHE A 282 16.53 -16.13 0.46
C PHE A 282 15.76 -17.23 -0.28
N GLN A 283 15.67 -17.16 -1.62
CA GLN A 283 15.10 -18.22 -2.44
C GLN A 283 15.97 -19.49 -2.53
N GLN A 284 17.30 -19.35 -2.36
CA GLN A 284 18.20 -20.51 -2.26
C GLN A 284 18.07 -21.19 -0.89
N GLU A 285 17.80 -20.40 0.15
CA GLU A 285 17.62 -20.88 1.52
C GLU A 285 16.26 -21.57 1.72
N ARG A 286 15.19 -21.06 1.09
CA ARG A 286 13.81 -21.54 1.29
C ARG A 286 12.86 -21.13 0.16
N GLU A 287 11.72 -21.82 0.05
CA GLU A 287 10.64 -21.43 -0.88
C GLU A 287 10.06 -20.05 -0.50
N VAL A 288 10.25 -19.04 -1.35
CA VAL A 288 9.56 -17.75 -1.23
C VAL A 288 8.21 -17.83 -1.94
N CYS A 289 7.12 -17.82 -1.17
CA CYS A 289 5.79 -18.03 -1.72
C CYS A 289 5.04 -16.73 -2.06
N ILE A 290 5.42 -15.60 -1.45
CA ILE A 290 4.76 -14.29 -1.64
C ILE A 290 5.82 -13.17 -1.75
N TYR A 291 5.60 -12.27 -2.72
CA TYR A 291 6.25 -10.97 -2.78
C TYR A 291 5.20 -9.86 -2.90
N VAL A 292 5.29 -8.82 -2.07
CA VAL A 292 4.42 -7.63 -2.18
C VAL A 292 5.26 -6.36 -2.14
N ASP A 293 5.08 -5.50 -3.13
CA ASP A 293 5.66 -4.16 -3.21
C ASP A 293 4.55 -3.11 -2.95
N LEU A 294 4.65 -2.36 -1.85
CA LEU A 294 3.63 -1.40 -1.39
C LEU A 294 3.83 -0.02 -2.02
N HIS A 295 2.79 0.49 -2.70
CA HIS A 295 2.79 1.72 -3.51
C HIS A 295 1.59 2.62 -3.21
N GLY A 296 1.67 3.85 -3.74
CA GLY A 296 0.59 4.83 -3.73
C GLY A 296 0.07 5.19 -5.12
N HIS A 297 -1.25 5.27 -5.26
CA HIS A 297 -1.92 5.48 -6.53
C HIS A 297 -2.67 6.82 -6.60
N SER A 298 -2.12 7.75 -7.38
CA SER A 298 -2.58 9.16 -7.50
C SER A 298 -3.88 9.39 -8.29
N ARG A 299 -4.47 8.37 -8.91
CA ARG A 299 -5.58 8.55 -9.88
C ARG A 299 -6.85 7.73 -9.62
N LYS A 300 -6.79 6.75 -8.73
CA LYS A 300 -7.90 5.81 -8.46
C LYS A 300 -8.22 5.86 -6.97
N HIS A 301 -9.49 5.62 -6.65
CA HIS A 301 -9.92 5.34 -5.29
C HIS A 301 -9.57 3.90 -4.92
N ASN A 302 -9.73 3.57 -3.64
CA ASN A 302 -9.56 2.23 -3.09
C ASN A 302 -8.11 1.74 -3.10
N VAL A 303 -7.92 0.56 -2.54
CA VAL A 303 -6.71 -0.25 -2.58
C VAL A 303 -6.92 -1.38 -3.58
N PHE A 304 -5.91 -1.75 -4.35
CA PHE A 304 -5.98 -2.89 -5.28
C PHE A 304 -4.59 -3.44 -5.56
N MET A 305 -4.49 -4.59 -6.21
CA MET A 305 -3.22 -5.20 -6.58
C MET A 305 -3.02 -5.29 -8.08
N TYR A 306 -1.79 -5.07 -8.52
CA TYR A 306 -1.30 -5.56 -9.78
C TYR A 306 -0.51 -6.84 -9.53
N GLY A 307 -0.86 -7.94 -10.20
CA GLY A 307 -0.16 -9.22 -10.17
C GLY A 307 0.58 -9.52 -11.48
N CYS A 308 0.90 -10.79 -11.68
CA CYS A 308 1.41 -11.36 -12.93
C CYS A 308 0.57 -12.58 -13.31
N HIS A 309 0.31 -12.77 -14.59
CA HIS A 309 -0.37 -13.95 -15.11
C HIS A 309 0.61 -14.87 -15.82
N THR A 310 0.62 -16.15 -15.46
CA THR A 310 1.46 -17.14 -16.13
C THR A 310 0.88 -17.54 -17.49
N PRO A 311 1.67 -17.44 -18.57
CA PRO A 311 1.24 -17.89 -19.88
C PRO A 311 0.76 -19.33 -19.90
N LYS A 312 -0.39 -19.58 -20.54
CA LYS A 312 -0.98 -20.93 -20.68
C LYS A 312 -1.24 -21.64 -19.34
N ALA A 313 -1.33 -20.90 -18.23
CA ALA A 313 -1.66 -21.45 -16.93
C ALA A 313 -2.96 -22.25 -16.99
N ASP A 314 -2.99 -23.39 -16.30
CA ASP A 314 -4.22 -24.13 -16.10
C ASP A 314 -5.18 -23.33 -15.18
N HIS A 315 -6.42 -23.82 -15.08
CA HIS A 315 -7.43 -23.22 -14.22
C HIS A 315 -7.01 -23.08 -12.74
N THR A 316 -6.27 -24.05 -12.21
CA THR A 316 -5.82 -24.04 -10.81
C THR A 316 -4.82 -22.92 -10.59
N GLN A 317 -3.78 -22.84 -11.43
CA GLN A 317 -2.76 -21.81 -11.38
C GLN A 317 -3.37 -20.41 -11.63
N PHE A 318 -4.32 -20.30 -12.57
CA PHE A 318 -5.02 -19.04 -12.84
C PHE A 318 -5.74 -18.49 -11.59
N LEU A 319 -6.39 -19.36 -10.82
CA LEU A 319 -7.06 -18.96 -9.57
C LEU A 319 -6.04 -18.76 -8.45
N TYR A 320 -4.98 -19.57 -8.40
CA TYR A 320 -3.90 -19.46 -7.41
C TYR A 320 -3.22 -18.09 -7.44
N GLU A 321 -2.89 -17.58 -8.63
CA GLU A 321 -2.34 -16.22 -8.80
C GLU A 321 -3.25 -15.12 -8.27
N ARG A 322 -4.56 -15.37 -8.15
CA ARG A 322 -5.59 -14.42 -7.70
C ARG A 322 -6.04 -14.63 -6.26
N LEU A 323 -5.47 -15.62 -5.57
CA LEU A 323 -5.90 -16.04 -4.25
C LEU A 323 -5.69 -14.94 -3.20
N LEU A 324 -4.48 -14.40 -3.09
CA LEU A 324 -4.17 -13.37 -2.10
C LEU A 324 -5.00 -12.08 -2.31
N PRO A 325 -5.13 -11.51 -3.53
CA PRO A 325 -6.04 -10.39 -3.78
C PRO A 325 -7.49 -10.70 -3.40
N PHE A 326 -7.95 -11.92 -3.63
CA PHE A 326 -9.31 -12.33 -3.25
C PHE A 326 -9.49 -12.36 -1.73
N LEU A 327 -8.57 -13.00 -1.00
CA LEU A 327 -8.56 -13.06 0.46
C LEU A 327 -8.52 -11.65 1.06
N LEU A 328 -7.70 -10.76 0.51
CA LEU A 328 -7.64 -9.37 0.94
C LEU A 328 -8.94 -8.60 0.65
N SER A 329 -9.63 -8.92 -0.45
CA SER A 329 -10.95 -8.35 -0.75
C SER A 329 -12.05 -8.80 0.21
N GLU A 330 -11.93 -10.00 0.78
CA GLU A 330 -12.84 -10.46 1.83
C GLU A 330 -12.52 -9.79 3.17
N GLN A 331 -11.23 -9.58 3.45
CA GLN A 331 -10.77 -8.98 4.70
C GLN A 331 -11.02 -7.46 4.77
N ALA A 332 -10.83 -6.75 3.67
CA ALA A 332 -10.89 -5.30 3.59
C ALA A 332 -11.96 -4.85 2.57
N ALA A 333 -13.18 -5.40 2.65
CA ALA A 333 -14.22 -5.20 1.64
C ALA A 333 -14.66 -3.73 1.45
N ASP A 334 -14.42 -2.87 2.44
CA ASP A 334 -14.70 -1.44 2.41
C ASP A 334 -13.52 -0.60 1.86
N MET A 335 -12.33 -1.20 1.67
CA MET A 335 -11.13 -0.51 1.20
C MET A 335 -10.51 -1.10 -0.06
N PHE A 336 -10.60 -2.42 -0.26
CA PHE A 336 -9.92 -3.17 -1.31
C PHE A 336 -10.86 -3.55 -2.45
N CYS A 337 -10.53 -3.10 -3.67
CA CYS A 337 -11.30 -3.33 -4.88
C CYS A 337 -10.66 -4.43 -5.74
N LEU A 338 -11.18 -5.66 -5.61
CA LEU A 338 -10.74 -6.80 -6.41
C LEU A 338 -10.92 -6.53 -7.92
N GLU A 339 -11.97 -5.80 -8.28
CA GLU A 339 -12.33 -5.51 -9.67
C GLU A 339 -11.31 -4.62 -10.37
N SER A 340 -10.58 -3.82 -9.59
CA SER A 340 -9.50 -2.94 -10.05
C SER A 340 -8.16 -3.67 -10.24
N CYS A 341 -8.04 -4.91 -9.76
CA CYS A 341 -6.82 -5.70 -9.91
C CYS A 341 -6.55 -6.06 -11.37
N LYS A 342 -5.26 -6.11 -11.75
CA LYS A 342 -4.79 -6.50 -13.09
C LYS A 342 -3.58 -7.40 -12.97
N PHE A 343 -3.42 -8.34 -13.88
CA PHE A 343 -2.37 -9.38 -13.89
C PHE A 343 -1.60 -9.42 -15.20
N ALA A 344 -2.12 -8.83 -16.28
CA ALA A 344 -1.42 -8.69 -17.54
C ALA A 344 -0.21 -7.76 -17.38
N VAL A 345 0.96 -8.26 -17.78
CA VAL A 345 2.21 -7.50 -17.72
C VAL A 345 2.35 -6.64 -18.96
N GLN A 346 2.58 -5.34 -18.77
CA GLN A 346 2.87 -4.39 -19.85
C GLN A 346 4.38 -4.30 -20.08
N ARG A 347 4.82 -4.09 -21.32
CA ARG A 347 6.25 -3.99 -21.70
C ARG A 347 7.02 -2.98 -20.85
N CYS A 348 6.43 -1.82 -20.55
CA CYS A 348 7.06 -0.77 -19.72
C CYS A 348 7.16 -1.11 -18.22
N LYS A 349 6.61 -2.25 -17.80
CA LYS A 349 6.60 -2.73 -16.42
C LYS A 349 7.46 -3.98 -16.22
N GLU A 350 8.15 -4.44 -17.26
CA GLU A 350 8.94 -5.67 -17.19
C GLU A 350 10.11 -5.64 -16.20
N SER A 351 10.57 -4.45 -15.84
CA SER A 351 11.68 -4.20 -14.93
C SER A 351 11.23 -3.73 -13.55
N THR A 352 9.94 -3.88 -13.20
CA THR A 352 9.45 -3.63 -11.84
C THR A 352 9.81 -4.79 -10.92
N GLY A 353 9.91 -4.52 -9.62
CA GLY A 353 10.21 -5.55 -8.61
C GLY A 353 9.24 -6.73 -8.71
N ARG A 354 7.94 -6.45 -8.82
CA ARG A 354 6.91 -7.47 -9.01
C ARG A 354 7.23 -8.45 -10.15
N VAL A 355 7.50 -7.93 -11.35
CA VAL A 355 7.65 -8.77 -12.55
C VAL A 355 8.98 -9.52 -12.52
N VAL A 356 10.04 -8.90 -12.02
CA VAL A 356 11.35 -9.55 -11.88
C VAL A 356 11.29 -10.69 -10.86
N THR A 357 10.66 -10.47 -9.71
CA THR A 357 10.49 -11.51 -8.69
C THR A 357 9.58 -12.64 -9.19
N TRP A 358 8.51 -12.32 -9.93
CA TRP A 358 7.64 -13.32 -10.54
C TRP A 358 8.41 -14.22 -11.53
N ARG A 359 9.22 -13.62 -12.41
CA ARG A 359 10.08 -14.34 -13.35
C ARG A 359 11.16 -15.17 -12.68
N SER A 360 11.48 -14.88 -11.42
CA SER A 360 12.45 -15.63 -10.63
C SER A 360 11.85 -16.84 -9.92
N GLY A 361 10.53 -17.07 -10.05
CA GLY A 361 9.86 -18.27 -9.54
C GLY A 361 8.79 -18.02 -8.47
N VAL A 362 8.50 -16.77 -8.09
CA VAL A 362 7.48 -16.45 -7.07
C VAL A 362 6.13 -16.14 -7.73
N PRO A 363 5.16 -17.07 -7.78
CA PRO A 363 3.90 -16.87 -8.52
C PRO A 363 3.04 -15.74 -7.92
N ASN A 364 3.00 -15.63 -6.58
CA ASN A 364 2.23 -14.62 -5.85
C ASN A 364 3.06 -13.35 -5.64
N SER A 365 3.40 -12.70 -6.75
CA SER A 365 4.15 -11.45 -6.75
C SER A 365 3.25 -10.29 -7.13
N PHE A 366 3.15 -9.29 -6.24
CA PHE A 366 2.20 -8.18 -6.35
C PHE A 366 2.83 -6.80 -6.16
N THR A 367 2.20 -5.81 -6.79
CA THR A 367 2.28 -4.40 -6.38
C THR A 367 0.94 -4.06 -5.77
N LEU A 368 0.91 -3.70 -4.49
CA LEU A 368 -0.29 -3.25 -3.81
C LEU A 368 -0.34 -1.72 -3.87
N GLU A 369 -1.40 -1.21 -4.48
CA GLU A 369 -1.59 0.20 -4.79
C GLU A 369 -2.66 0.77 -3.86
N ALA A 370 -2.28 1.63 -2.91
CA ALA A 370 -3.24 2.34 -2.07
C ALA A 370 -3.53 3.73 -2.64
N THR A 371 -4.79 4.16 -2.65
CA THR A 371 -5.14 5.53 -3.03
C THR A 371 -4.56 6.57 -2.06
N PHE A 372 -4.33 7.79 -2.54
CA PHE A 372 -4.05 8.96 -1.69
C PHE A 372 -5.33 9.58 -1.09
N CYS A 373 -6.49 9.26 -1.66
CA CYS A 373 -7.79 9.78 -1.26
C CYS A 373 -8.45 8.82 -0.26
N GLY A 374 -9.39 8.00 -0.71
CA GLY A 374 -10.01 6.95 0.09
C GLY A 374 -10.98 6.11 -0.72
N SER A 375 -11.94 5.49 -0.03
CA SER A 375 -12.80 4.49 -0.64
C SER A 375 -14.02 5.10 -1.31
N ASN A 376 -14.39 4.52 -2.44
CA ASN A 376 -15.69 4.67 -3.06
C ASN A 376 -16.45 3.34 -3.15
N LEU A 377 -16.09 2.37 -2.30
CA LEU A 377 -16.78 1.09 -2.17
C LEU A 377 -17.95 1.23 -1.19
N GLY A 378 -19.11 0.67 -1.56
CA GLY A 378 -20.33 0.76 -0.76
C GLY A 378 -21.05 2.11 -0.90
N PRO A 379 -22.10 2.33 -0.08
CA PRO A 379 -22.94 3.53 -0.19
C PRO A 379 -22.21 4.81 0.25
N ASN A 380 -21.25 4.68 1.18
CA ASN A 380 -20.55 5.81 1.77
C ASN A 380 -19.16 5.94 1.16
N ARG A 381 -18.92 7.04 0.45
CA ARG A 381 -17.57 7.44 0.03
C ARG A 381 -16.87 8.11 1.21
N TRP A 382 -15.56 7.93 1.35
CA TRP A 382 -14.80 8.54 2.44
C TRP A 382 -13.31 8.67 2.11
N GLN A 383 -12.58 9.57 2.80
CA GLN A 383 -11.11 9.70 2.66
C GLN A 383 -10.40 8.94 3.75
N PHE A 384 -9.32 8.27 3.39
CA PHE A 384 -8.49 7.54 4.34
C PHE A 384 -7.77 8.51 5.28
N SER A 385 -7.72 8.13 6.56
CA SER A 385 -6.76 8.60 7.54
C SER A 385 -5.47 7.77 7.49
N ASP A 386 -4.44 8.24 8.17
CA ASP A 386 -3.25 7.47 8.53
C ASP A 386 -3.62 6.17 9.27
N ARG A 387 -4.62 6.20 10.17
CA ARG A 387 -5.13 5.01 10.87
C ARG A 387 -5.74 3.98 9.94
N ASP A 388 -6.41 4.41 8.87
CA ASP A 388 -6.97 3.47 7.88
C ASP A 388 -5.87 2.81 7.05
N LEU A 389 -4.80 3.54 6.74
CA LEU A 389 -3.63 2.99 6.07
C LEU A 389 -2.88 1.99 6.96
N LEU A 390 -2.75 2.26 8.26
CA LEU A 390 -2.27 1.29 9.26
C LEU A 390 -3.15 0.03 9.27
N ARG A 391 -4.48 0.21 9.35
CA ARG A 391 -5.46 -0.88 9.30
C ARG A 391 -5.34 -1.72 8.03
N MET A 392 -5.06 -1.10 6.89
CA MET A 392 -4.83 -1.81 5.63
C MET A 392 -3.57 -2.70 5.70
N GLY A 393 -2.52 -2.25 6.40
CA GLY A 393 -1.34 -3.08 6.72
C GLY A 393 -1.69 -4.30 7.56
N SER A 394 -2.47 -4.13 8.62
CA SER A 394 -2.93 -5.26 9.45
C SER A 394 -3.85 -6.21 8.68
N ASN A 395 -4.74 -5.68 7.84
CA ASN A 395 -5.59 -6.47 6.95
C ASN A 395 -4.79 -7.29 5.92
N LEU A 396 -3.64 -6.79 5.46
CA LEU A 396 -2.71 -7.56 4.63
C LEU A 396 -2.11 -8.73 5.43
N GLY A 397 -1.74 -8.50 6.69
CA GLY A 397 -1.31 -9.58 7.60
C GLY A 397 -2.36 -10.66 7.80
N GLU A 398 -3.62 -10.27 8.01
CA GLU A 398 -4.76 -11.20 8.08
C GLU A 398 -4.96 -11.99 6.77
N ALA A 399 -4.76 -11.35 5.62
CA ALA A 399 -4.81 -12.05 4.33
C ALA A 399 -3.64 -13.05 4.18
N PHE A 400 -2.44 -12.74 4.70
CA PHE A 400 -1.35 -13.71 4.77
C PHE A 400 -1.69 -14.91 5.65
N TYR A 401 -2.37 -14.71 6.78
CA TYR A 401 -2.81 -15.81 7.65
C TYR A 401 -3.81 -16.72 6.92
N LYS A 402 -4.82 -16.15 6.26
CA LYS A 402 -5.76 -16.93 5.44
C LYS A 402 -5.05 -17.65 4.28
N PHE A 403 -4.04 -17.02 3.69
CA PHE A 403 -3.23 -17.65 2.66
C PHE A 403 -2.40 -18.81 3.22
N SER A 404 -1.85 -18.70 4.43
CA SER A 404 -1.12 -19.79 5.10
C SER A 404 -1.99 -21.02 5.29
N LYS A 405 -3.27 -20.83 5.64
CA LYS A 405 -4.27 -21.92 5.70
C LYS A 405 -4.48 -22.58 4.34
N CYS A 406 -4.48 -21.82 3.24
CA CYS A 406 -4.52 -22.38 1.89
C CYS A 406 -3.25 -23.15 1.50
N LEU A 407 -2.11 -22.90 2.15
CA LEU A 407 -0.88 -23.69 1.93
C LEU A 407 -0.89 -24.98 2.77
N GLN A 408 -1.49 -24.93 3.96
CA GLN A 408 -1.53 -26.05 4.91
C GLN A 408 -2.63 -27.07 4.60
N SER A 409 -3.78 -26.63 4.08
CA SER A 409 -4.94 -27.49 3.79
C SER A 409 -5.37 -27.38 2.33
N LYS A 410 -5.26 -28.48 1.59
CA LYS A 410 -5.72 -28.56 0.20
C LYS A 410 -7.23 -28.37 0.09
N THR A 411 -7.99 -28.92 1.04
CA THR A 411 -9.44 -28.75 1.14
C THR A 411 -9.83 -27.29 1.34
N TYR A 412 -9.17 -26.59 2.28
CA TYR A 412 -9.40 -25.16 2.49
C TYR A 412 -9.07 -24.35 1.23
N GLN A 413 -7.93 -24.64 0.59
CA GLN A 413 -7.53 -24.00 -0.67
C GLN A 413 -8.61 -24.17 -1.75
N LEU A 414 -9.09 -25.40 -2.00
CA LEU A 414 -10.11 -25.68 -3.01
C LEU A 414 -11.42 -24.94 -2.71
N LYS A 415 -11.84 -24.86 -1.45
CA LYS A 415 -13.03 -24.09 -1.04
C LYS A 415 -12.87 -22.59 -1.34
N VAL A 416 -11.71 -22.00 -1.05
CA VAL A 416 -11.44 -20.59 -1.37
C VAL A 416 -11.40 -20.38 -2.89
N MET A 417 -10.76 -21.28 -3.65
CA MET A 417 -10.73 -21.21 -5.11
C MET A 417 -12.11 -21.31 -5.73
N ALA A 418 -12.98 -22.18 -5.21
CA ALA A 418 -14.37 -22.31 -5.67
C ALA A 418 -15.13 -20.99 -5.48
N ARG A 419 -15.00 -20.34 -4.31
CA ARG A 419 -15.62 -19.02 -4.06
C ARG A 419 -15.08 -17.93 -4.98
N LEU A 420 -13.77 -17.92 -5.22
CA LEU A 420 -13.15 -17.01 -6.17
C LEU A 420 -13.69 -17.25 -7.58
N ALA A 421 -13.73 -18.51 -8.02
CA ALA A 421 -14.28 -18.89 -9.32
C ALA A 421 -15.74 -18.43 -9.47
N GLU A 422 -16.58 -18.65 -8.46
CA GLU A 422 -17.97 -18.18 -8.43
C GLU A 422 -18.06 -16.65 -8.58
N LYS A 423 -17.23 -15.89 -7.84
CA LYS A 423 -17.19 -14.42 -7.92
C LYS A 423 -16.78 -13.94 -9.33
N LEU A 424 -15.78 -14.59 -9.94
CA LEU A 424 -15.34 -14.29 -11.30
C LEU A 424 -16.41 -14.66 -12.34
N MET A 425 -17.13 -15.77 -12.16
CA MET A 425 -18.22 -16.19 -13.04
C MET A 425 -19.41 -15.23 -12.99
N LYS A 426 -19.83 -14.78 -11.80
CA LYS A 426 -20.92 -13.80 -11.65
C LYS A 426 -20.62 -12.52 -12.41
N ARG A 427 -19.37 -12.04 -12.34
CA ARG A 427 -18.91 -10.86 -13.10
C ARG A 427 -18.95 -11.05 -14.61
N LEU A 428 -18.74 -12.27 -15.11
CA LEU A 428 -18.83 -12.58 -16.54
C LEU A 428 -20.28 -12.71 -17.03
N ALA A 429 -21.23 -12.94 -16.12
CA ALA A 429 -22.64 -13.15 -16.42
C ALA A 429 -23.46 -11.85 -16.44
N THR A 430 -23.03 -10.80 -15.75
CA THR A 430 -23.71 -9.49 -15.75
C THR A 430 -23.65 -8.84 -17.14
N PRO A 431 -24.80 -8.56 -17.79
CA PRO A 431 -24.86 -7.79 -19.03
C PRO A 431 -24.30 -6.38 -18.84
N THR A 432 -23.59 -5.85 -19.82
CA THR A 432 -23.12 -4.45 -19.80
C THR A 432 -24.21 -3.55 -20.35
N ASP A 433 -24.99 -2.91 -19.47
CA ASP A 433 -25.90 -1.84 -19.88
C ASP A 433 -25.12 -0.52 -20.04
N ASN A 434 -25.30 0.11 -21.21
CA ASN A 434 -24.99 1.50 -21.57
C ASN A 434 -23.54 2.04 -21.66
N VAL A 435 -23.17 2.36 -22.90
CA VAL A 435 -22.46 3.56 -23.41
C VAL A 435 -21.54 4.31 -22.43
N HIS A 436 -20.47 3.69 -21.93
CA HIS A 436 -19.11 4.26 -21.87
C HIS A 436 -18.14 3.27 -21.19
N ARG A 437 -17.28 2.67 -22.03
CA ARG A 437 -16.16 1.72 -21.78
C ARG A 437 -16.47 0.22 -21.84
N PRO A 438 -15.70 -0.55 -22.65
CA PRO A 438 -15.72 -2.00 -22.58
C PRO A 438 -14.81 -2.45 -21.42
N THR A 439 -15.29 -3.33 -20.55
CA THR A 439 -14.48 -4.46 -20.03
C THR A 439 -15.42 -5.53 -19.44
N SER A 440 -16.24 -6.14 -20.29
CA SER A 440 -16.87 -7.45 -20.01
C SER A 440 -15.87 -8.62 -20.17
N THR A 441 -14.58 -8.34 -20.01
CA THR A 441 -13.47 -9.28 -20.09
C THR A 441 -12.87 -9.41 -18.69
N LEU A 442 -12.70 -10.65 -18.19
CA LEU A 442 -11.74 -10.88 -17.10
C LEU A 442 -10.43 -10.19 -17.50
N PRO A 443 -9.87 -9.33 -16.65
CA PRO A 443 -8.89 -8.35 -17.12
C PRO A 443 -7.61 -8.89 -17.76
N ASP A 444 -7.34 -10.21 -17.73
CA ASP A 444 -6.00 -10.73 -17.98
C ASP A 444 -5.96 -12.13 -18.61
N VAL A 445 -6.99 -12.52 -19.38
CA VAL A 445 -6.93 -13.74 -20.20
C VAL A 445 -6.28 -13.42 -21.55
N VAL A 446 -5.02 -12.98 -21.54
CA VAL A 446 -4.18 -12.98 -22.74
C VAL A 446 -2.76 -13.34 -22.36
N THR A 447 -2.33 -14.48 -22.88
CA THR A 447 -0.94 -14.84 -23.15
C THR A 447 -0.91 -15.68 -24.42
N SER A 448 -1.10 -15.02 -25.56
CA SER A 448 -0.52 -15.48 -26.82
C SER A 448 -0.37 -14.32 -27.79
N THR A 449 0.83 -14.22 -28.32
CA THR A 449 1.27 -13.40 -29.43
C THR A 449 0.37 -13.61 -30.66
N THR A 450 -0.41 -12.61 -31.04
CA THR A 450 -0.81 -12.33 -32.44
C THR A 450 -1.53 -10.99 -32.51
N THR A 451 -0.91 -10.03 -33.19
CA THR A 451 -1.29 -8.61 -33.23
C THR A 451 -2.40 -8.28 -34.23
N THR A 452 -3.21 -9.26 -34.69
CA THR A 452 -4.11 -9.06 -35.85
C THR A 452 -5.61 -9.18 -35.56
N LEU A 453 -6.05 -9.50 -34.33
CA LEU A 453 -7.49 -9.66 -34.05
C LEU A 453 -8.19 -8.35 -33.64
N SER A 454 -9.42 -8.13 -34.10
CA SER A 454 -10.26 -6.99 -33.70
C SER A 454 -10.64 -7.03 -32.20
N PRO A 455 -10.98 -5.88 -31.58
CA PRO A 455 -11.35 -5.82 -30.16
C PRO A 455 -12.53 -6.73 -29.76
N HIS A 456 -13.48 -6.92 -30.67
CA HIS A 456 -14.66 -7.76 -30.45
C HIS A 456 -14.31 -9.26 -30.43
N SER A 457 -13.47 -9.71 -31.37
CA SER A 457 -13.01 -11.09 -31.47
C SER A 457 -12.16 -11.50 -30.25
N ARG A 458 -11.32 -10.59 -29.73
CA ARG A 458 -10.56 -10.81 -28.48
C ARG A 458 -11.50 -11.02 -27.29
N ALA A 459 -12.50 -10.16 -27.11
CA ALA A 459 -13.44 -10.26 -25.99
C ALA A 459 -14.24 -11.59 -25.98
N CYS A 460 -14.60 -12.11 -27.15
CA CYS A 460 -15.27 -13.41 -27.29
C CYS A 460 -14.35 -14.58 -26.91
N LEU A 461 -13.09 -14.59 -27.37
CA LEU A 461 -12.09 -15.60 -27.02
C LEU A 461 -11.82 -15.62 -25.50
N HIS A 462 -11.70 -14.44 -24.89
CA HIS A 462 -11.45 -14.28 -23.45
C HIS A 462 -12.61 -14.83 -22.61
N LYS A 463 -13.86 -14.61 -23.03
CA LYS A 463 -15.03 -15.20 -22.38
C LYS A 463 -15.06 -16.72 -22.50
N LYS A 464 -14.65 -17.28 -23.65
CA LYS A 464 -14.56 -18.74 -23.86
C LYS A 464 -13.49 -19.38 -22.97
N GLN A 465 -12.26 -18.85 -22.95
CA GLN A 465 -11.17 -19.40 -22.13
C GLN A 465 -11.45 -19.24 -20.63
N ALA A 466 -11.97 -18.09 -20.19
CA ALA A 466 -12.42 -17.90 -18.81
C ALA A 466 -13.54 -18.88 -18.42
N ARG A 467 -14.57 -19.02 -19.26
CA ARG A 467 -15.67 -19.97 -19.01
C ARG A 467 -15.19 -21.41 -19.02
N HIS A 468 -14.22 -21.77 -19.86
CA HIS A 468 -13.61 -23.10 -19.89
C HIS A 468 -12.79 -23.40 -18.63
N SER A 469 -11.94 -22.46 -18.18
CA SER A 469 -11.19 -22.62 -16.93
C SER A 469 -12.11 -22.66 -15.69
N LEU A 470 -13.24 -21.97 -15.74
CA LEU A 470 -14.20 -21.87 -14.63
C LEU A 470 -15.28 -22.98 -14.66
N SER A 471 -15.55 -23.62 -15.80
CA SER A 471 -16.62 -24.64 -15.94
C SER A 471 -16.31 -25.95 -15.21
N LYS A 472 -15.03 -26.28 -15.00
CA LYS A 472 -14.62 -27.43 -14.17
C LYS A 472 -15.02 -27.25 -12.70
N PHE A 473 -14.92 -26.04 -12.16
CA PHE A 473 -15.37 -25.70 -10.81
C PHE A 473 -16.90 -25.64 -10.69
N LYS A 474 -17.62 -25.47 -11.80
CA LYS A 474 -19.09 -25.58 -11.84
C LYS A 474 -19.57 -27.04 -11.64
N LYS A 475 -18.70 -28.02 -11.95
CA LYS A 475 -18.98 -29.46 -11.78
C LYS A 475 -18.58 -30.01 -10.42
N MET A 476 -17.73 -29.32 -9.65
CA MET A 476 -17.52 -29.64 -8.24
C MET A 476 -18.75 -29.17 -7.47
N ASN A 477 -19.56 -30.11 -6.99
CA ASN A 477 -20.71 -29.77 -6.18
C ASN A 477 -20.21 -29.17 -4.86
N MET A 478 -20.61 -27.93 -4.54
CA MET A 478 -20.33 -27.29 -3.26
C MET A 478 -20.67 -28.22 -2.08
N ARG A 479 -21.70 -29.07 -2.21
CA ARG A 479 -22.08 -30.08 -1.21
C ARG A 479 -21.05 -31.21 -1.06
N GLN A 480 -20.43 -31.67 -2.14
CA GLN A 480 -19.40 -32.74 -2.08
C GLN A 480 -18.13 -32.24 -1.39
N LEU A 481 -17.72 -30.98 -1.65
CA LEU A 481 -16.59 -30.33 -0.94
C LEU A 481 -16.90 -30.01 0.53
N GLU A 482 -18.19 -29.92 0.90
CA GLU A 482 -18.65 -29.77 2.27
C GLU A 482 -18.68 -31.14 2.99
N GLU A 483 -19.15 -32.20 2.34
CA GLU A 483 -19.19 -33.59 2.84
C GLU A 483 -17.80 -34.20 3.05
N GLU A 484 -16.85 -33.96 2.15
CA GLU A 484 -15.44 -34.38 2.29
C GLU A 484 -14.70 -33.67 3.44
N SER A 485 -15.27 -32.59 4.00
CA SER A 485 -14.69 -31.89 5.15
C SER A 485 -15.32 -32.26 6.48
N SER A 486 -16.47 -32.93 6.48
CA SER A 486 -17.07 -33.50 7.69
C SER A 486 -16.41 -34.80 8.15
N THR A 487 -15.54 -35.39 7.32
CA THR A 487 -14.84 -36.66 7.59
C THR A 487 -13.40 -36.48 8.07
N SER A 488 -12.86 -35.25 8.09
CA SER A 488 -11.56 -34.94 8.70
C SER A 488 -11.76 -34.16 9.99
N GLY A 489 -11.30 -34.74 11.10
CA GLY A 489 -11.67 -34.42 12.47
C GLY A 489 -11.52 -32.97 12.95
N SER A 490 -12.35 -32.68 13.95
CA SER A 490 -12.31 -31.57 14.92
C SER A 490 -11.36 -30.41 14.64
N ASP A 491 -11.86 -29.39 13.94
CA ASP A 491 -11.24 -28.08 14.02
C ASP A 491 -12.27 -26.97 14.26
N SER A 492 -11.83 -25.98 15.03
CA SER A 492 -12.47 -24.69 15.28
C SER A 492 -12.75 -23.84 14.01
N GLU A 493 -12.53 -24.42 12.82
CA GLU A 493 -12.79 -23.93 11.46
C GLU A 493 -14.20 -23.38 11.23
N ASN A 494 -15.16 -23.72 12.09
CA ASN A 494 -16.57 -23.39 11.90
C ASN A 494 -16.93 -21.91 12.19
N GLN A 495 -16.03 -21.08 12.72
CA GLN A 495 -16.35 -19.67 13.05
C GLN A 495 -16.45 -18.77 11.81
N ASP A 496 -15.53 -18.90 10.85
CA ASP A 496 -15.57 -18.16 9.57
C ASP A 496 -16.84 -18.51 8.75
N PHE A 497 -17.30 -19.76 8.86
CA PHE A 497 -18.50 -20.26 8.17
C PHE A 497 -19.81 -19.91 8.91
N LYS A 498 -19.82 -19.92 10.26
CA LYS A 498 -21.02 -19.57 11.07
C LYS A 498 -21.40 -18.09 10.98
N TYR A 499 -20.44 -17.17 10.83
CA TYR A 499 -20.73 -15.72 10.77
C TYR A 499 -21.62 -15.35 9.58
N ARG A 500 -21.55 -16.11 8.47
CA ARG A 500 -22.35 -15.86 7.26
C ARG A 500 -23.77 -16.43 7.32
N ARG A 501 -24.03 -17.47 8.13
CA ARG A 501 -25.38 -18.05 8.30
C ARG A 501 -26.32 -17.05 9.00
N LYS A 502 -25.81 -16.26 9.96
CA LYS A 502 -26.55 -15.15 10.60
C LYS A 502 -26.88 -13.99 9.64
N LYS A 503 -26.04 -13.73 8.63
CA LYS A 503 -26.31 -12.67 7.63
C LYS A 503 -27.36 -13.10 6.58
N ARG A 504 -27.48 -14.41 6.30
CA ARG A 504 -28.45 -14.95 5.33
C ARG A 504 -29.87 -15.09 5.89
N ASN A 505 -30.02 -15.27 7.21
CA ASN A 505 -31.32 -15.38 7.87
C ASN A 505 -31.98 -14.03 8.23
N LYS A 506 -31.25 -12.91 8.14
CA LYS A 506 -31.84 -11.57 8.39
C LYS A 506 -32.55 -10.93 7.19
N GLY A 507 -32.74 -11.67 6.10
CA GLY A 507 -33.34 -11.17 4.85
C GLY A 507 -34.54 -11.96 4.35
N ARG A 508 -35.25 -12.71 5.21
CA ARG A 508 -36.40 -13.53 4.79
C ARG A 508 -37.71 -13.31 5.54
N ASP A 509 -37.78 -12.36 6.46
CA ASP A 509 -39.05 -11.93 7.08
C ASP A 509 -39.44 -10.55 6.58
N GLN A 510 -39.98 -10.50 5.36
CA GLN A 510 -40.86 -9.43 4.87
C GLN A 510 -41.39 -9.85 3.50
N ARG A 511 -42.38 -10.74 3.50
CA ARG A 511 -43.32 -10.93 2.38
C ARG A 511 -44.44 -11.86 2.83
N GLN A 512 -45.43 -11.29 3.50
CA GLN A 512 -46.82 -11.77 3.45
C GLN A 512 -47.73 -10.70 4.08
N GLN A 513 -48.25 -9.81 3.25
CA GLN A 513 -49.50 -9.11 3.50
C GLN A 513 -50.16 -8.82 2.15
N ARG A 514 -51.25 -9.53 1.86
CA ARG A 514 -52.57 -8.95 1.57
C ARG A 514 -53.50 -10.01 0.99
N SER A 515 -54.64 -10.19 1.67
CA SER A 515 -55.98 -10.56 1.19
C SER A 515 -56.68 -11.40 2.25
N VAL A 516 -57.92 -11.22 2.71
CA VAL A 516 -59.04 -10.28 2.57
C VAL A 516 -60.05 -10.79 3.64
N MET A 517 -60.80 -9.89 4.32
CA MET A 517 -62.04 -10.06 5.13
C MET A 517 -62.10 -11.23 6.16
N GLY A 518 -62.33 -11.04 7.46
CA GLY A 518 -63.41 -10.29 8.11
C GLY A 518 -64.54 -11.25 8.51
N THR A 519 -64.62 -11.62 9.81
CA THR A 519 -65.83 -11.68 10.68
C THR A 519 -65.62 -12.51 11.96
N HIS A 520 -65.84 -11.82 13.09
CA HIS A 520 -66.59 -12.21 14.30
C HIS A 520 -66.32 -13.48 15.14
N THR A 521 -66.06 -13.17 16.43
CA THR A 521 -66.62 -13.74 17.68
C THR A 521 -66.26 -15.14 18.15
N GLY A 522 -65.70 -15.19 19.37
CA GLY A 522 -66.46 -15.74 20.49
C GLY A 522 -65.84 -16.95 21.21
N VAL A 523 -65.31 -16.67 22.41
CA VAL A 523 -65.47 -17.39 23.69
C VAL A 523 -65.27 -18.92 23.72
N HIS A 524 -64.25 -19.39 24.46
CA HIS A 524 -64.42 -20.23 25.67
C HIS A 524 -63.08 -20.87 26.12
N GLU A 525 -62.61 -20.44 27.29
CA GLU A 525 -61.94 -21.28 28.29
C GLU A 525 -63.06 -21.83 29.24
N PRO A 526 -62.82 -22.56 30.36
CA PRO A 526 -61.60 -23.20 30.91
C PRO A 526 -61.84 -24.59 31.60
N PHE A 527 -60.79 -25.06 32.31
CA PHE A 527 -60.74 -25.89 33.56
C PHE A 527 -60.15 -27.33 33.49
N LEU A 528 -58.88 -27.45 33.97
CA LEU A 528 -58.33 -28.22 35.14
C LEU A 528 -58.81 -29.67 35.46
N PRO A 529 -58.20 -30.46 36.40
CA PRO A 529 -56.88 -30.38 37.09
C PRO A 529 -56.14 -31.75 37.27
N SER A 530 -54.95 -31.69 37.91
CA SER A 530 -54.50 -32.55 39.05
C SER A 530 -53.16 -33.33 38.95
N LEU A 531 -52.53 -33.42 40.14
CA LEU A 531 -51.16 -33.71 40.62
C LEU A 531 -50.84 -35.24 40.80
N PRO A 532 -49.86 -35.70 41.62
CA PRO A 532 -48.38 -35.52 41.65
C PRO A 532 -47.57 -36.83 41.93
N ARG A 533 -46.23 -36.76 42.04
CA ARG A 533 -45.30 -37.53 42.95
C ARG A 533 -43.83 -37.27 42.49
N ALA A 534 -42.75 -37.37 43.27
CA ALA A 534 -42.43 -37.32 44.70
C ALA A 534 -40.90 -37.15 44.88
N SER A 535 -40.54 -36.39 45.91
CA SER A 535 -39.38 -36.34 46.83
C SER A 535 -38.12 -37.21 46.66
N ARG A 536 -36.95 -36.61 46.92
CA ARG A 536 -36.03 -36.99 48.04
C ARG A 536 -35.03 -35.86 48.37
N SER A 537 -34.85 -35.65 49.68
CA SER A 537 -33.99 -34.67 50.36
C SER A 537 -32.77 -35.35 51.00
N LEU A 538 -31.74 -34.58 51.35
CA LEU A 538 -30.94 -34.71 52.59
C LEU A 538 -30.10 -33.43 52.83
N VAL A 539 -29.79 -33.16 54.11
CA VAL A 539 -29.46 -31.87 54.76
C VAL A 539 -28.13 -31.97 55.54
N LEU A 540 -27.58 -30.81 55.98
CA LEU A 540 -26.60 -30.52 57.08
C LEU A 540 -25.13 -30.37 56.62
N GLN A 541 -24.26 -29.44 57.08
CA GLN A 541 -24.13 -28.60 58.30
C GLN A 541 -23.05 -27.49 58.04
N GLN A 542 -23.31 -26.18 58.25
CA GLN A 542 -22.80 -25.21 59.27
C GLN A 542 -21.26 -25.02 59.55
N ASN A 543 -20.78 -23.78 59.22
CA ASN A 543 -19.91 -22.80 59.94
C ASN A 543 -18.43 -23.09 60.31
N PRO A 544 -17.56 -22.07 60.66
CA PRO A 544 -17.62 -20.59 60.58
C PRO A 544 -16.33 -19.87 60.04
N CYS A 545 -16.39 -18.53 60.01
CA CYS A 545 -15.36 -17.51 59.71
C CYS A 545 -14.28 -17.34 60.81
N PRO A 546 -13.22 -16.52 60.59
CA PRO A 546 -13.06 -15.34 61.46
C PRO A 546 -12.61 -14.03 60.77
N GLU A 547 -12.90 -12.95 61.50
CA GLU A 547 -12.74 -11.50 61.26
C GLU A 547 -11.31 -10.94 61.27
N LEU A 548 -11.20 -9.67 60.83
CA LEU A 548 -10.50 -8.49 61.41
C LEU A 548 -10.21 -7.51 60.25
N THR A 549 -10.32 -6.17 60.26
CA THR A 549 -10.92 -5.10 61.08
C THR A 549 -10.75 -3.80 60.26
N LEU A 550 -11.70 -2.85 60.32
CA LEU A 550 -11.56 -1.49 59.75
C LEU A 550 -10.82 -0.55 60.74
N PRO A 551 -10.44 0.68 60.33
CA PRO A 551 -11.30 1.80 60.74
C PRO A 551 -11.64 2.86 59.68
N SER A 552 -12.80 3.45 59.96
CA SER A 552 -13.60 4.53 59.38
C SER A 552 -12.94 5.89 59.12
N LEU A 553 -13.55 6.72 58.25
CA LEU A 553 -14.17 7.98 58.67
C LEU A 553 -15.20 8.52 57.67
N LEU A 554 -16.22 9.17 58.25
CA LEU A 554 -17.55 9.55 57.77
C LEU A 554 -17.61 10.90 57.04
N THR A 555 -18.80 11.14 56.45
CA THR A 555 -19.57 12.40 56.22
C THR A 555 -19.83 12.71 54.73
N GLN A 556 -21.03 13.05 54.23
CA GLN A 556 -22.42 13.18 54.70
C GLN A 556 -23.33 13.14 53.44
N ALA A 557 -24.57 12.65 53.57
CA ALA A 557 -25.67 12.71 52.58
C ALA A 557 -26.45 14.04 52.73
N THR A 558 -27.27 14.60 51.81
CA THR A 558 -28.49 14.20 51.05
C THR A 558 -28.96 15.46 50.21
N PRO A 559 -30.11 15.53 49.47
CA PRO A 559 -31.00 14.53 48.84
C PRO A 559 -31.42 14.80 47.34
N THR A 560 -31.75 13.70 46.66
CA THR A 560 -32.87 13.37 45.75
C THR A 560 -33.65 14.43 44.93
N GLN A 561 -33.79 14.19 43.61
CA GLN A 561 -35.11 14.16 42.92
C GLN A 561 -35.07 13.27 41.64
N GLN A 562 -36.14 12.48 41.47
CA GLN A 562 -36.36 11.43 40.48
C GLN A 562 -36.84 11.99 39.12
N GLN A 563 -36.54 11.30 38.00
CA GLN A 563 -37.55 10.85 37.02
C GLN A 563 -37.01 9.90 35.93
N THR A 564 -37.61 8.70 35.93
CA THR A 564 -38.01 7.80 34.83
C THR A 564 -37.07 7.48 33.65
N ARG A 565 -36.71 6.18 33.59
CA ARG A 565 -36.10 5.44 32.47
C ARG A 565 -37.11 5.14 31.36
N VAL A 566 -36.68 5.22 30.10
CA VAL A 566 -37.14 4.34 29.01
C VAL A 566 -35.92 3.74 28.30
N SER A 567 -35.91 2.42 28.21
CA SER A 567 -34.80 1.54 27.83
C SER A 567 -34.55 1.46 26.32
N ALA A 568 -33.28 1.64 25.90
CA ALA A 568 -32.77 1.36 24.56
C ALA A 568 -32.11 -0.04 24.48
N PRO A 569 -32.14 -0.73 23.32
CA PRO A 569 -31.72 -2.13 23.21
C PRO A 569 -30.20 -2.33 23.24
N VAL A 570 -29.81 -3.41 23.91
CA VAL A 570 -28.45 -3.88 24.19
C VAL A 570 -27.64 -4.12 22.90
N ARG A 571 -26.55 -3.37 22.71
CA ARG A 571 -25.54 -3.58 21.68
C ARG A 571 -24.46 -4.52 22.22
N LEU A 572 -24.30 -5.68 21.56
CA LEU A 572 -23.24 -6.65 21.78
C LEU A 572 -21.87 -5.96 21.84
N GLN A 573 -21.15 -6.17 22.95
CA GLN A 573 -19.80 -5.66 23.21
C GLN A 573 -18.84 -6.15 22.13
N SER A 574 -18.33 -5.22 21.33
CA SER A 574 -17.12 -5.39 20.52
C SER A 574 -15.90 -5.27 21.42
N ASN A 575 -14.92 -6.16 21.23
CA ASN A 575 -13.59 -6.11 21.82
C ASN A 575 -13.07 -4.67 21.96
N GLN A 576 -12.50 -4.41 23.13
CA GLN A 576 -12.03 -3.12 23.61
C GLN A 576 -11.24 -2.33 22.55
N PRO A 577 -11.51 -1.02 22.39
CA PRO A 577 -10.73 -0.18 21.50
C PRO A 577 -9.30 -0.04 22.03
N PHE A 578 -8.32 -0.22 21.15
CA PHE A 578 -6.93 0.15 21.40
C PHE A 578 -6.87 1.64 21.79
N HIS A 579 -6.64 1.91 23.07
CA HIS A 579 -6.27 3.25 23.53
C HIS A 579 -4.84 3.54 23.07
N TYR A 580 -4.73 4.25 21.95
CA TYR A 580 -3.51 5.00 21.64
C TYR A 580 -3.38 6.09 22.70
N GLN A 581 -2.68 5.80 23.80
CA GLN A 581 -2.19 6.85 24.68
C GLN A 581 -1.21 7.67 23.86
N GLN A 582 -1.61 8.89 23.47
CA GLN A 582 -0.67 9.93 23.11
C GLN A 582 0.23 10.14 24.33
N SER A 583 1.40 9.50 24.32
CA SER A 583 2.46 9.83 25.25
C SER A 583 2.85 11.29 25.00
N THR A 584 2.48 12.13 25.96
CA THR A 584 2.80 13.55 26.07
C THR A 584 4.28 13.74 26.38
N SER A 585 5.15 13.31 25.48
CA SER A 585 6.52 13.79 25.49
C SER A 585 6.53 15.18 24.84
N LYS A 586 6.68 16.22 25.67
CA LYS A 586 6.93 17.61 25.25
C LYS A 586 8.16 17.63 24.32
N TRP A 587 7.95 17.55 23.02
CA TRP A 587 9.01 17.84 22.05
C TRP A 587 8.52 18.90 21.08
N LYS A 588 9.09 20.09 21.23
CA LYS A 588 9.08 21.14 20.22
C LYS A 588 10.11 20.72 19.18
N PHE A 589 9.71 20.63 17.91
CA PHE A 589 10.67 20.52 16.82
C PHE A 589 11.55 21.78 16.82
N VAL A 590 12.79 21.68 17.30
CA VAL A 590 13.78 22.76 17.21
C VAL A 590 14.78 22.36 16.14
N ASN A 591 14.55 22.85 14.92
CA ASN A 591 15.59 22.83 13.90
C ASN A 591 16.68 23.84 14.32
N ARG A 592 17.83 23.35 14.79
CA ARG A 592 19.00 24.17 15.21
C ARG A 592 19.54 25.07 14.07
N TYR A 593 19.06 24.91 12.83
CA TYR A 593 19.47 25.64 11.64
C TYR A 593 18.29 26.25 10.87
N SER A 594 17.16 26.51 11.54
CA SER A 594 15.93 27.07 10.95
C SER A 594 16.13 28.40 10.20
N ASN A 595 17.26 29.07 10.41
CA ASN A 595 17.54 30.42 9.92
C ASN A 595 18.57 30.46 8.79
N ARG A 596 18.89 29.32 8.15
CA ARG A 596 19.81 29.30 6.98
C ARG A 596 19.06 28.82 5.74
N SER A 597 18.91 29.70 4.75
CA SER A 597 18.35 29.40 3.43
C SER A 597 19.23 30.03 2.35
N ASN A 598 19.45 29.31 1.25
CA ASN A 598 19.91 29.91 -0.01
C ASN A 598 18.78 29.73 -1.03
N GLY A 599 17.96 30.76 -1.22
CA GLY A 599 16.90 30.76 -2.23
C GLY A 599 15.82 29.67 -2.08
N GLY A 600 15.57 29.17 -0.86
CA GLY A 600 14.54 28.15 -0.61
C GLY A 600 14.96 26.70 -0.86
N ILE A 601 16.24 26.44 -1.13
CA ILE A 601 16.80 25.09 -1.11
C ILE A 601 17.30 24.81 0.31
N PRO A 602 16.82 23.75 0.99
CA PRO A 602 17.44 23.30 2.21
C PRO A 602 18.86 22.83 1.91
N MET A 603 19.90 23.50 2.46
CA MET A 603 21.33 23.18 2.23
C MET A 603 21.75 21.76 2.66
N PHE A 604 20.84 20.97 3.25
CA PHE A 604 21.12 19.69 3.89
C PHE A 604 21.75 18.61 3.00
N ALA A 605 21.60 18.70 1.68
CA ALA A 605 22.03 17.64 0.76
C ALA A 605 23.36 17.97 0.09
N GLU A 606 23.54 19.19 -0.43
CA GLU A 606 24.69 19.52 -1.28
C GLU A 606 25.96 19.79 -0.46
N GLU A 607 25.89 20.61 0.60
CA GLU A 607 27.04 20.85 1.49
C GLU A 607 27.46 19.56 2.21
N ARG A 608 26.49 18.73 2.63
CA ARG A 608 26.78 17.46 3.30
C ARG A 608 27.32 16.39 2.34
N MET A 609 26.91 16.41 1.07
CA MET A 609 27.51 15.57 0.03
C MET A 609 28.93 16.03 -0.30
N LYS A 610 29.19 17.35 -0.35
CA LYS A 610 30.53 17.91 -0.50
C LYS A 610 31.42 17.56 0.69
N GLU A 611 30.98 17.84 1.91
CA GLU A 611 31.70 17.53 3.16
C GLU A 611 32.00 16.03 3.27
N ARG A 612 31.08 15.15 2.87
CA ARG A 612 31.31 13.69 2.85
C ARG A 612 32.16 13.20 1.67
N MET A 613 32.09 13.86 0.51
CA MET A 613 33.01 13.58 -0.60
C MET A 613 34.43 13.98 -0.22
N GLU A 614 34.60 15.15 0.38
CA GLU A 614 35.88 15.66 0.90
C GLU A 614 36.42 14.71 1.96
N LYS A 615 35.58 14.28 2.92
CA LYS A 615 35.98 13.31 3.95
C LYS A 615 36.38 11.94 3.37
N ARG A 616 35.69 11.46 2.32
CA ARG A 616 36.07 10.25 1.57
C ARG A 616 37.34 10.42 0.73
N TYR A 617 37.64 11.65 0.31
CA TYR A 617 38.88 11.98 -0.39
C TYR A 617 40.06 11.97 0.60
N MET A 618 39.85 12.51 1.81
CA MET A 618 40.83 12.51 2.90
C MET A 618 41.08 11.11 3.48
N ASP A 619 40.04 10.27 3.64
CA ASP A 619 40.20 8.87 4.09
C ASP A 619 40.95 7.99 3.07
N LYS A 620 40.99 8.39 1.78
CA LYS A 620 41.72 7.67 0.73
C LYS A 620 43.18 8.13 0.59
N SER A 621 43.53 9.31 1.10
CA SER A 621 44.91 9.80 1.11
C SER A 621 45.76 9.21 2.25
N ASP A 622 45.15 8.57 3.25
CA ASP A 622 45.86 7.98 4.41
C ASP A 622 46.15 6.47 4.27
N ILE A 623 46.06 5.90 3.06
CA ILE A 623 46.56 4.55 2.80
C ILE A 623 48.05 4.65 2.45
N HIS A 624 48.91 4.45 3.45
CA HIS A 624 50.32 4.10 3.22
C HIS A 624 50.40 2.79 2.42
N LEU A 625 50.75 2.92 1.15
CA LEU A 625 51.15 1.80 0.30
C LEU A 625 52.54 1.31 0.76
N PRO A 626 52.74 0.00 1.04
CA PRO A 626 54.06 -0.55 1.28
C PRO A 626 54.90 -0.54 -0.01
N ALA A 627 56.19 -0.24 0.14
CA ALA A 627 57.16 -0.10 -0.93
C ALA A 627 57.25 -1.37 -1.81
N ALA A 628 57.29 -1.16 -3.14
CA ALA A 628 57.45 -2.22 -4.12
C ALA A 628 58.88 -2.81 -4.11
N PRO A 629 59.05 -4.13 -4.28
CA PRO A 629 60.37 -4.74 -4.41
C PRO A 629 60.96 -4.51 -5.81
N SER A 630 62.23 -4.12 -5.83
CA SER A 630 63.10 -3.92 -7.00
C SER A 630 63.53 -5.23 -7.66
N LEU A 631 63.78 -5.20 -8.97
CA LEU A 631 64.86 -5.89 -9.74
C LEU A 631 64.59 -5.73 -11.27
N PRO A 632 65.59 -5.85 -12.17
CA PRO A 632 66.86 -5.12 -12.28
C PRO A 632 67.04 -4.40 -13.65
N ASN A 633 68.08 -3.55 -13.71
CA ASN A 633 68.56 -2.85 -14.91
C ASN A 633 69.13 -3.81 -15.98
N VAL A 634 69.12 -3.39 -17.26
CA VAL A 634 70.33 -3.12 -18.09
C VAL A 634 70.03 -3.14 -19.61
N VAL A 635 70.22 -1.94 -20.19
CA VAL A 635 70.92 -1.58 -21.45
C VAL A 635 70.41 -2.05 -22.83
N VAL A 636 70.25 -1.01 -23.68
CA VAL A 636 69.99 -1.03 -25.12
C VAL A 636 71.29 -1.24 -25.90
N THR A 637 71.25 -2.12 -26.91
CA THR A 637 72.17 -2.09 -28.06
C THR A 637 71.38 -2.17 -29.38
N LYS A 638 71.65 -1.22 -30.28
CA LYS A 638 71.22 -1.20 -31.69
C LYS A 638 72.28 -1.87 -32.56
N GLN A 639 71.87 -2.77 -33.45
CA GLN A 639 72.46 -3.19 -34.74
C GLN A 639 71.66 -4.43 -35.19
N GLY A 640 71.28 -4.70 -36.44
CA GLY A 640 71.49 -4.09 -37.73
C GLY A 640 71.10 -5.14 -38.79
N THR A 641 70.31 -4.73 -39.79
CA THR A 641 70.29 -5.17 -41.21
C THR A 641 70.00 -6.63 -41.63
N LYS A 642 69.40 -6.69 -42.84
CA LYS A 642 69.25 -7.77 -43.85
C LYS A 642 68.03 -8.66 -43.72
N ASP A 643 67.38 -9.13 -44.78
CA ASP A 643 67.13 -8.76 -46.20
C ASP A 643 66.36 -9.98 -46.79
N HIS A 644 65.64 -9.76 -47.90
CA HIS A 644 65.04 -10.78 -48.81
C HIS A 644 63.78 -11.54 -48.31
N THR A 645 62.72 -11.83 -49.09
CA THR A 645 62.41 -11.74 -50.54
C THR A 645 60.91 -12.05 -50.77
N HIS A 646 60.27 -11.40 -51.77
CA HIS A 646 59.35 -11.88 -52.83
C HIS A 646 58.40 -13.10 -52.58
N GLN A 647 57.14 -13.25 -53.05
CA GLN A 647 56.32 -12.77 -54.19
C GLN A 647 54.84 -13.23 -53.93
N ASN A 648 53.79 -12.42 -54.12
CA ASN A 648 52.90 -12.22 -55.30
C ASN A 648 51.88 -13.33 -55.68
N LEU A 649 50.57 -12.96 -55.72
CA LEU A 649 49.59 -13.03 -56.85
C LEU A 649 48.13 -13.01 -56.33
N ALA A 650 47.36 -11.92 -56.51
CA ALA A 650 46.38 -11.61 -57.59
C ALA A 650 44.96 -12.18 -57.32
N ARG A 651 43.80 -11.52 -57.55
CA ARG A 651 43.29 -10.64 -58.61
C ARG A 651 42.14 -9.72 -58.13
N GLN A 652 41.85 -8.69 -58.95
CA GLN A 652 40.86 -7.59 -58.86
C GLN A 652 39.39 -7.96 -59.29
N PRO A 653 38.49 -7.03 -59.76
CA PRO A 653 37.70 -5.94 -59.10
C PRO A 653 36.17 -5.88 -59.49
N HIS A 654 35.42 -4.91 -58.90
CA HIS A 654 34.17 -4.13 -59.26
C HIS A 654 33.32 -4.41 -60.55
N PRO A 655 32.09 -3.83 -60.79
CA PRO A 655 31.44 -2.57 -60.30
C PRO A 655 29.90 -2.68 -59.98
N PHE A 656 29.14 -1.70 -59.46
CA PHE A 656 28.60 -0.48 -60.12
C PHE A 656 27.90 0.50 -59.14
N TRP A 657 27.86 1.77 -59.56
CA TRP A 657 27.36 3.01 -58.93
C TRP A 657 25.98 3.46 -59.48
N THR A 658 25.27 4.34 -58.73
CA THR A 658 24.72 5.68 -59.13
C THR A 658 23.87 6.25 -57.96
N ASN A 659 24.26 7.31 -57.24
CA ASN A 659 24.20 8.78 -57.50
C ASN A 659 22.80 9.40 -57.74
N CYS A 660 22.40 10.34 -56.87
CA CYS A 660 22.25 11.77 -57.22
C CYS A 660 21.80 12.64 -56.02
N THR A 661 22.49 13.77 -55.85
CA THR A 661 22.18 14.94 -55.01
C THR A 661 22.15 16.16 -55.93
N ASP A 662 21.21 17.09 -55.72
CA ASP A 662 21.30 18.53 -56.01
C ASP A 662 20.07 19.19 -55.33
N ASN A 663 20.12 20.22 -54.47
CA ASN A 663 20.70 21.59 -54.46
C ASN A 663 19.58 22.66 -54.58
N ILE A 664 19.74 23.76 -53.81
CA ILE A 664 19.19 25.13 -54.00
C ILE A 664 18.12 25.67 -53.01
N SER A 665 18.54 26.78 -52.37
CA SER A 665 17.82 28.01 -51.96
C SER A 665 17.17 28.14 -50.57
N SER A 666 17.84 28.99 -49.78
CA SER A 666 17.28 29.93 -48.79
C SER A 666 16.31 30.95 -49.42
N PRO A 667 15.47 31.59 -48.60
CA PRO A 667 15.56 33.06 -48.56
C PRO A 667 15.51 33.64 -47.14
N GLN A 668 16.38 34.62 -46.91
CA GLN A 668 16.16 35.72 -45.97
C GLN A 668 15.14 36.69 -46.58
N GLN A 669 14.19 37.16 -45.78
CA GLN A 669 13.57 38.48 -45.94
C GLN A 669 13.29 39.07 -44.56
N HIS A 670 14.01 40.16 -44.26
CA HIS A 670 13.53 41.25 -43.42
C HIS A 670 12.36 41.95 -44.13
N TYR A 671 11.37 42.45 -43.39
CA TYR A 671 10.87 43.83 -43.45
C TYR A 671 9.88 44.07 -42.31
N GLU A 672 10.14 45.18 -41.59
CA GLU A 672 9.30 46.00 -40.70
C GLU A 672 8.64 45.42 -39.43
#